data_AF-A0A973B0R2-F1
#
_entry.id   AF-A0A973B0R2-F1
#
_cell.length_a   1.000
_cell.length_b   1.000
_cell.length_c   1.000
_cell.angle_alpha   90.00
_cell.angle_beta   90.00
_cell.angle_gamma   90.00
#
_symmetry.space_group_name_H-M   'P 1'
#
loop_
_entity.id
_entity.type
_entity.pdbx_description
1 polymer ?
#
loop_
_entity_poly.entity_id
_entity_poly.type
_entity_poly.pdbx_seq_one_letter_code
_entity_poly.pdbx_strand_id
1 'polypeptide(L)'
;MARPSKGNVVLRPGGRFQASVPVEPGSVRRHYEMFDTKAQANAWCALAVANLAAGLPLPSRDAVLGDGDPSRRARTPSARSPVPDARVRLTVEQVTDAWFHEVYVDGRSGGAGRANSVRAMLNRRVVPFLSPIFDAGRPLTREVYRTYLGDLGRPSQVHQTGQRGPKTREGLSQETLSDVRRCLDAVIKLGCAMGTWEVSFDLADVRTPRSRRKASPKAAGVSIGEVARIAEHMHAVHQVTLWTCRILTLRLGEAYGLRVEDLKALNDGTGRGLLWLHAQGGRRFHEFDGDRIVRTNHKEGMKHGYSERMQLVPAQLMRLYEHVIDVFHTDSATGEVDVAARLVPSMVIGNAGGQETFRMALKNAAAAAGVATVTLNGFTRKDLRLPNPKDLRSSAVTDLEWVPGLDPTALRRYAGHAPGTDVHALHYVGDQPVNEKMVRVCQAMEALIARALLGGLLIPTSRRCTTGAQPLLRARAADIENGLREHGWLLTAADEAEDPWLTVEEIAELLGQGRTTIRRWLQEGRFETSLSGAKGGIRRGNMIRRSAVLAFHQGNSQRISLTDMEERTGVTYHRLYNWIRRFDLEVQPGGERLIYLPESTVTEMERLVAMERELQKRGMSFGDAANKLGVQSRTIDSRVKMGLLDELPDCGPDGTRYVSRGSVQKAIAQPDLMTRRRPKRRGR
;
A
#
# COMPACT_ATOMS: atom_id res chain seq x y z
N MET A 1 11.71 50.83 -5.24
CA MET A 1 10.32 51.24 -5.53
C MET A 1 9.44 50.82 -4.37
N ALA A 2 8.85 51.78 -3.64
CA ALA A 2 7.94 51.48 -2.53
C ALA A 2 6.67 50.80 -3.06
N ARG A 3 6.26 49.69 -2.44
CA ARG A 3 5.00 49.01 -2.81
C ARG A 3 3.82 49.92 -2.46
N PRO A 4 2.80 50.05 -3.34
CA PRO A 4 1.66 50.91 -3.06
C PRO A 4 0.88 50.39 -1.84
N SER A 5 0.47 51.31 -0.97
CA SER A 5 -0.30 51.07 0.27
C SER A 5 -1.75 50.64 -0.02
N LYS A 6 -1.94 49.55 -0.79
CA LYS A 6 -3.27 49.06 -1.15
C LYS A 6 -3.85 48.20 -0.04
N GLY A 7 -5.07 48.54 0.34
CA GLY A 7 -5.95 47.70 1.13
C GLY A 7 -6.47 46.48 0.34
N ASN A 8 -6.82 45.40 1.03
CA ASN A 8 -7.40 44.20 0.43
C ASN A 8 -8.58 43.70 1.27
N VAL A 9 -9.66 43.26 0.62
CA VAL A 9 -10.86 42.72 1.25
C VAL A 9 -11.14 41.32 0.69
N VAL A 10 -11.25 40.33 1.57
CA VAL A 10 -11.43 38.91 1.20
C VAL A 10 -12.61 38.32 1.97
N LEU A 11 -13.48 37.57 1.28
CA LEU A 11 -14.55 36.78 1.90
C LEU A 11 -13.94 35.56 2.62
N ARG A 12 -14.24 35.37 3.90
CA ARG A 12 -13.76 34.25 4.71
C ARG A 12 -14.82 33.14 4.86
N PRO A 13 -14.41 31.89 5.09
CA PRO A 13 -15.32 30.82 5.49
C PRO A 13 -16.15 31.28 6.71
N GLY A 14 -17.48 31.18 6.63
CA GLY A 14 -18.40 31.77 7.62
C GLY A 14 -19.10 33.06 7.17
N GLY A 15 -18.93 33.48 5.91
CA GLY A 15 -19.73 34.56 5.29
C GLY A 15 -19.30 35.99 5.63
N ARG A 16 -18.24 36.17 6.45
CA ARG A 16 -17.73 37.48 6.88
C ARG A 16 -16.60 37.98 5.97
N PHE A 17 -16.43 39.29 5.87
CA PHE A 17 -15.41 39.95 5.06
C PHE A 17 -14.23 40.40 5.92
N GLN A 18 -13.01 39.98 5.58
CA GLN A 18 -11.79 40.46 6.22
C GLN A 18 -11.16 41.59 5.39
N ALA A 19 -11.03 42.76 5.98
CA ALA A 19 -10.22 43.84 5.43
C ALA A 19 -8.80 43.78 5.98
N SER A 20 -7.82 44.15 5.16
CA SER A 20 -6.41 44.21 5.56
C SER A 20 -5.67 45.38 4.92
N VAL A 21 -4.83 46.05 5.69
CA VAL A 21 -3.96 47.15 5.26
C VAL A 21 -2.55 46.97 5.84
N PRO A 22 -1.49 47.53 5.23
CA PRO A 22 -0.16 47.58 5.87
C PRO A 22 -0.23 48.27 7.23
N VAL A 23 0.59 47.87 8.20
CA VAL A 23 0.66 48.55 9.51
C VAL A 23 1.27 49.95 9.37
N GLU A 24 2.18 50.12 8.42
CA GLU A 24 2.85 51.38 8.05
C GLU A 24 3.08 51.40 6.53
N PRO A 25 3.25 52.58 5.89
CA PRO A 25 3.54 52.68 4.45
C PRO A 25 4.75 51.82 4.04
N GLY A 26 4.55 50.90 3.10
CA GLY A 26 5.59 49.99 2.61
C GLY A 26 5.84 48.73 3.48
N SER A 27 5.17 48.58 4.63
CA SER A 27 5.34 47.41 5.51
C SER A 27 4.80 46.11 4.91
N VAL A 28 5.50 45.01 5.18
CA VAL A 28 5.05 43.64 4.85
C VAL A 28 4.03 43.13 5.88
N ARG A 29 4.06 43.69 7.10
CA ARG A 29 3.12 43.35 8.17
C ARG A 29 1.80 44.07 7.90
N ARG A 30 0.68 43.35 8.04
CA ARG A 30 -0.68 43.88 7.81
C ARG A 30 -1.50 43.85 9.10
N HIS A 31 -2.33 44.88 9.27
CA HIS A 31 -3.43 44.91 10.24
C HIS A 31 -4.69 44.34 9.60
N TYR A 32 -5.53 43.67 10.39
CA TYR A 32 -6.71 42.96 9.91
C TYR A 32 -7.93 43.29 10.75
N GLU A 33 -9.08 43.50 10.10
CA GLU A 33 -10.38 43.69 10.75
C GLU A 33 -11.47 42.88 10.04
N MET A 34 -12.49 42.46 10.78
CA MET A 34 -13.59 41.61 10.29
C MET A 34 -14.90 42.41 10.24
N PHE A 35 -15.65 42.26 9.15
CA PHE A 35 -16.92 42.95 8.92
C PHE A 35 -17.99 41.99 8.41
N ASP A 36 -19.24 42.30 8.71
CA ASP A 36 -20.37 41.46 8.33
C ASP A 36 -20.81 41.73 6.88
N THR A 37 -20.49 42.92 6.35
CA THR A 37 -20.75 43.27 4.95
C THR A 37 -19.48 43.69 4.21
N LYS A 38 -19.45 43.41 2.90
CA LYS A 38 -18.37 43.85 2.00
C LYS A 38 -18.25 45.38 1.98
N ALA A 39 -19.37 46.08 2.11
CA ALA A 39 -19.43 47.54 2.11
C ALA A 39 -18.69 48.13 3.32
N GLN A 40 -18.95 47.61 4.54
CA GLN A 40 -18.24 48.03 5.75
C GLN A 40 -16.73 47.72 5.66
N ALA A 41 -16.37 46.53 5.18
CA ALA A 41 -14.97 46.16 4.98
C ALA A 41 -14.26 47.11 4.02
N ASN A 42 -14.90 47.45 2.88
CA ASN A 42 -14.35 48.39 1.91
C ASN A 42 -14.22 49.81 2.48
N ALA A 43 -15.23 50.30 3.19
CA ALA A 43 -15.24 51.63 3.79
C ALA A 43 -14.14 51.77 4.86
N TRP A 44 -13.95 50.75 5.69
CA TRP A 44 -12.84 50.72 6.66
C TRP A 44 -11.49 50.67 5.98
N CYS A 45 -11.35 49.85 4.93
CA CYS A 45 -10.11 49.74 4.18
C CYS A 45 -9.73 51.07 3.52
N ALA A 46 -10.71 51.80 2.97
CA ALA A 46 -10.50 53.12 2.39
C ALA A 46 -10.06 54.16 3.44
N LEU A 47 -10.75 54.21 4.59
CA LEU A 47 -10.40 55.10 5.69
C LEU A 47 -9.01 54.78 6.27
N ALA A 48 -8.68 53.49 6.41
CA ALA A 48 -7.39 53.04 6.91
C ALA A 48 -6.23 53.38 5.96
N VAL A 49 -6.44 53.26 4.65
CA VAL A 49 -5.45 53.69 3.64
C VAL A 49 -5.28 55.22 3.66
N ALA A 50 -6.36 55.97 3.84
CA ALA A 50 -6.30 57.43 3.98
C ALA A 50 -5.53 57.86 5.24
N ASN A 51 -5.78 57.22 6.40
CA ASN A 51 -5.06 57.49 7.63
C ASN A 51 -3.56 57.18 7.50
N LEU A 52 -3.20 56.06 6.86
CA LEU A 52 -1.79 55.71 6.59
C LEU A 52 -1.11 56.74 5.68
N ALA A 53 -1.81 57.28 4.69
CA ALA A 53 -1.29 58.32 3.82
C ALA A 53 -1.10 59.66 4.56
N ALA A 54 -1.94 59.93 5.57
CA ALA A 54 -1.90 61.14 6.39
C ALA A 54 -1.01 61.01 7.65
N GLY A 55 -0.35 59.86 7.88
CA GLY A 55 0.44 59.62 9.09
C GLY A 55 -0.38 59.48 10.38
N LEU A 56 -1.69 59.20 10.26
CA LEU A 56 -2.62 59.02 11.36
C LEU A 56 -2.71 57.53 11.77
N PRO A 57 -3.07 57.23 13.03
CA PRO A 57 -3.29 55.85 13.48
C PRO A 57 -4.43 55.18 12.68
N LEU A 58 -4.37 53.86 12.57
CA LEU A 58 -5.41 53.08 11.90
C LEU A 58 -6.77 53.28 12.59
N PRO A 59 -7.86 53.44 11.83
CA PRO A 59 -9.19 53.62 12.39
C PRO A 59 -9.64 52.34 13.11
N SER A 60 -10.33 52.50 14.24
CA SER A 60 -11.00 51.36 14.89
C SER A 60 -12.10 50.82 13.98
N ARG A 61 -12.46 49.55 14.18
CA ARG A 61 -13.60 48.92 13.49
C ARG A 61 -14.88 49.73 13.62
N ASP A 62 -15.09 50.35 14.79
CA ASP A 62 -16.32 51.08 15.13
C ASP A 62 -16.50 52.38 14.35
N ALA A 63 -15.41 52.96 13.82
CA ALA A 63 -15.44 54.22 13.07
C ALA A 63 -16.29 54.15 11.79
N VAL A 64 -16.66 52.94 11.34
CA VAL A 64 -17.30 52.68 10.04
C VAL A 64 -18.63 51.93 10.19
N LEU A 65 -18.98 51.52 11.40
CA LEU A 65 -20.23 50.82 11.67
C LEU A 65 -21.41 51.80 11.85
N GLY A 66 -21.15 53.09 12.12
CA GLY A 66 -22.17 54.12 12.34
C GLY A 66 -23.03 53.85 13.58
N ASP A 67 -23.63 54.88 14.18
CA ASP A 67 -24.50 54.73 15.37
C ASP A 67 -25.82 53.97 15.10
N GLY A 68 -26.02 53.43 13.90
CA GLY A 68 -27.25 52.80 13.43
C GLY A 68 -27.30 51.27 13.46
N ASP A 69 -26.32 50.57 14.04
CA ASP A 69 -26.37 49.10 14.13
C ASP A 69 -27.58 48.62 14.99
N PRO A 70 -28.53 47.84 14.42
CA PRO A 70 -29.67 47.29 15.16
C PRO A 70 -29.26 46.39 16.35
N SER A 71 -28.02 45.89 16.38
CA SER A 71 -27.48 45.11 17.51
C SER A 71 -27.36 45.91 18.82
N ARG A 72 -27.44 47.25 18.75
CA ARG A 72 -27.45 48.16 19.93
C ARG A 72 -28.82 48.37 20.57
N ARG A 73 -29.94 47.93 19.98
CA ARG A 73 -31.31 48.24 20.47
C ARG A 73 -31.84 47.41 21.65
N ALA A 74 -30.99 46.66 22.35
CA ALA A 74 -31.36 46.00 23.59
C ALA A 74 -30.50 46.50 24.76
N ARG A 75 -30.65 47.79 25.13
CA ARG A 75 -30.29 48.29 26.48
C ARG A 75 -30.81 49.70 26.72
N THR A 76 -32.06 49.78 27.17
CA THR A 76 -32.60 50.96 27.86
C THR A 76 -31.95 51.07 29.25
N PRO A 77 -31.58 52.27 29.73
CA PRO A 77 -30.84 52.43 30.97
C PRO A 77 -31.77 52.26 32.18
N SER A 78 -31.62 51.15 32.89
CA SER A 78 -32.20 50.99 34.22
C SER A 78 -31.51 51.94 35.20
N ALA A 79 -32.33 52.57 36.03
CA ALA A 79 -31.96 53.48 37.09
C ALA A 79 -30.79 52.98 37.96
N ARG A 80 -30.01 53.96 38.44
CA ARG A 80 -28.91 53.84 39.41
C ARG A 80 -29.12 52.69 40.40
N SER A 81 -28.26 51.69 40.28
CA SER A 81 -27.95 50.69 41.30
C SER A 81 -26.42 50.57 41.37
N PRO A 82 -25.88 50.22 42.55
CA PRO A 82 -24.57 50.66 43.01
C PRO A 82 -23.42 49.99 42.25
N VAL A 83 -22.27 50.66 42.24
CA VAL A 83 -20.99 50.22 41.69
C VAL A 83 -20.72 48.74 42.01
N PRO A 84 -20.63 47.83 41.02
CA PRO A 84 -20.17 46.47 41.28
C PRO A 84 -18.65 46.44 41.19
N ASP A 85 -17.98 46.67 42.32
CA ASP A 85 -16.53 46.43 42.48
C ASP A 85 -16.24 44.94 42.72
N ALA A 86 -16.88 44.08 41.93
CA ALA A 86 -16.69 42.64 41.99
C ALA A 86 -16.60 42.11 40.56
N ARG A 87 -15.37 42.08 40.01
CA ARG A 87 -15.10 41.24 38.83
C ARG A 87 -15.53 39.82 39.19
N VAL A 88 -16.58 39.32 38.53
CA VAL A 88 -17.03 37.94 38.69
C VAL A 88 -15.85 37.05 38.35
N ARG A 89 -15.21 36.47 39.37
CA ARG A 89 -14.10 35.53 39.17
C ARG A 89 -14.69 34.25 38.60
N LEU A 90 -14.41 33.98 37.32
CA LEU A 90 -14.77 32.72 36.70
C LEU A 90 -13.92 31.59 37.29
N THR A 91 -14.57 30.45 37.54
CA THR A 91 -13.87 29.26 37.98
C THR A 91 -13.02 28.67 36.86
N VAL A 92 -12.02 27.86 37.23
CA VAL A 92 -11.22 27.08 36.28
C VAL A 92 -12.08 26.21 35.38
N GLU A 93 -13.13 25.61 35.90
CA GLU A 93 -14.08 24.82 35.10
C GLU A 93 -14.77 25.69 34.06
N GLN A 94 -15.28 26.87 34.43
CA GLN A 94 -15.95 27.79 33.51
C GLN A 94 -15.02 28.26 32.38
N VAL A 95 -13.78 28.66 32.69
CA VAL A 95 -12.80 29.08 31.67
C VAL A 95 -12.40 27.90 30.78
N THR A 96 -12.21 26.71 31.36
CA THR A 96 -11.88 25.49 30.61
C THR A 96 -13.02 25.08 29.68
N ASP A 97 -14.27 25.19 30.14
CA ASP A 97 -15.47 24.90 29.34
C ASP A 97 -15.65 25.91 28.22
N ALA A 98 -15.47 27.22 28.49
CA ALA A 98 -15.51 28.26 27.48
C ALA A 98 -14.48 28.01 26.37
N TRP A 99 -13.22 27.75 26.74
CA TRP A 99 -12.16 27.40 25.79
C TRP A 99 -12.51 26.16 24.97
N PHE A 100 -13.02 25.12 25.64
CA PHE A 100 -13.38 23.89 24.97
C PHE A 100 -14.51 24.10 23.95
N HIS A 101 -15.54 24.86 24.33
CA HIS A 101 -16.65 25.20 23.45
C HIS A 101 -16.16 25.97 22.22
N GLU A 102 -15.43 27.06 22.44
CA GLU A 102 -14.91 27.90 21.36
C GLU A 102 -14.06 27.09 20.36
N VAL A 103 -13.14 26.27 20.85
CA VAL A 103 -12.17 25.58 19.98
C VAL A 103 -12.74 24.30 19.36
N TYR A 104 -13.44 23.47 20.14
CA TYR A 104 -13.82 22.12 19.72
C TYR A 104 -15.29 21.96 19.37
N VAL A 105 -16.19 22.75 19.98
CA VAL A 105 -17.63 22.70 19.66
C VAL A 105 -17.90 23.64 18.49
N ASP A 106 -17.58 24.92 18.64
CA ASP A 106 -17.85 25.96 17.63
C ASP A 106 -16.82 25.89 16.50
N GLY A 107 -15.53 25.88 16.86
CA GLY A 107 -14.42 25.78 15.90
C GLY A 107 -14.24 24.39 15.27
N ARG A 108 -14.95 23.36 15.77
CA ARG A 108 -14.90 21.96 15.30
C ARG A 108 -13.47 21.38 15.18
N SER A 109 -12.51 21.87 15.96
CA SER A 109 -11.09 21.54 15.81
C SER A 109 -10.80 20.05 15.98
N GLY A 110 -10.49 19.35 14.89
CA GLY A 110 -10.10 17.94 14.91
C GLY A 110 -11.23 16.92 15.14
N GLY A 111 -12.49 17.37 15.12
CA GLY A 111 -13.69 16.52 15.18
C GLY A 111 -14.05 15.98 16.57
N ALA A 112 -15.26 15.41 16.70
CA ALA A 112 -15.85 15.00 17.98
C ALA A 112 -15.05 13.95 18.76
N GLY A 113 -14.36 13.01 18.08
CA GLY A 113 -13.48 12.06 18.76
C GLY A 113 -12.28 12.73 19.44
N ARG A 114 -11.69 13.76 18.82
CA ARG A 114 -10.61 14.55 19.43
C ARG A 114 -11.18 15.44 20.54
N ALA A 115 -12.33 16.07 20.31
CA ALA A 115 -13.04 16.85 21.32
C ALA A 115 -13.27 16.03 22.60
N ASN A 116 -13.86 14.83 22.49
CA ASN A 116 -14.05 13.94 23.63
C ASN A 116 -12.74 13.55 24.33
N SER A 117 -11.68 13.27 23.56
CA SER A 117 -10.35 12.96 24.13
C SER A 117 -9.74 14.16 24.88
N VAL A 118 -9.89 15.37 24.34
CA VAL A 118 -9.42 16.61 24.96
C VAL A 118 -10.26 16.91 26.20
N ARG A 119 -11.58 16.77 26.16
CA ARG A 119 -12.45 16.92 27.34
C ARG A 119 -12.02 16.01 28.48
N ALA A 120 -11.80 14.73 28.18
CA ALA A 120 -11.30 13.78 29.17
C ALA A 120 -9.90 14.15 29.71
N MET A 121 -9.04 14.72 28.87
CA MET A 121 -7.72 15.21 29.28
C MET A 121 -7.82 16.44 30.20
N LEU A 122 -8.66 17.41 29.84
CA LEU A 122 -8.91 18.62 30.63
C LEU A 122 -9.39 18.24 32.04
N ASN A 123 -10.45 17.42 32.12
CA ASN A 123 -11.06 17.03 33.40
C ASN A 123 -10.11 16.19 34.27
N ARG A 124 -9.21 15.40 33.66
CA ARG A 124 -8.29 14.54 34.41
C ARG A 124 -6.99 15.21 34.81
N ARG A 125 -6.58 16.28 34.14
CA ARG A 125 -5.21 16.82 34.25
C ARG A 125 -5.18 18.33 34.42
N VAL A 126 -5.89 19.07 33.57
CA VAL A 126 -5.83 20.54 33.56
C VAL A 126 -6.65 21.13 34.71
N VAL A 127 -7.93 20.78 34.80
CA VAL A 127 -8.83 21.31 35.84
C VAL A 127 -8.31 20.98 37.25
N PRO A 128 -7.94 19.73 37.59
CA PRO A 128 -7.46 19.41 38.94
C PRO A 128 -6.15 20.11 39.33
N PHE A 129 -5.33 20.52 38.36
CA PHE A 129 -4.09 21.25 38.60
C PHE A 129 -4.34 22.75 38.80
N LEU A 130 -5.17 23.35 37.94
CA LEU A 130 -5.42 24.78 37.96
C LEU A 130 -6.39 25.23 39.06
N SER A 131 -7.41 24.42 39.38
CA SER A 131 -8.48 24.80 40.34
C SER A 131 -7.92 25.18 41.72
N PRO A 132 -7.02 24.40 42.35
CA PRO A 132 -6.43 24.76 43.65
C PRO A 132 -5.57 26.04 43.63
N ILE A 133 -5.20 26.53 42.45
CA ILE A 133 -4.38 27.74 42.28
C ILE A 133 -5.32 28.93 42.02
N PHE A 134 -6.05 28.90 40.92
CA PHE A 134 -6.81 30.07 40.46
C PHE A 134 -8.15 30.25 41.18
N ASP A 135 -8.87 29.18 41.52
CA ASP A 135 -10.13 29.32 42.28
C ASP A 135 -9.84 29.78 43.73
N ALA A 136 -8.65 29.44 44.25
CA ALA A 136 -8.14 29.97 45.52
C ALA A 136 -7.52 31.37 45.41
N GLY A 137 -7.52 31.99 44.21
CA GLY A 137 -6.96 33.33 43.98
C GLY A 137 -5.45 33.43 44.12
N ARG A 138 -4.72 32.32 43.99
CA ARG A 138 -3.25 32.28 44.08
C ARG A 138 -2.63 32.51 42.70
N PRO A 139 -1.50 33.23 42.60
CA PRO A 139 -0.79 33.38 41.34
C PRO A 139 -0.11 32.06 40.94
N LEU A 140 -0.13 31.74 39.65
CA LEU A 140 0.64 30.62 39.12
C LEU A 140 2.10 31.05 38.95
N THR A 141 3.02 30.37 39.65
CA THR A 141 4.46 30.63 39.51
C THR A 141 5.11 29.72 38.48
N ARG A 142 6.23 30.18 37.90
CA ARG A 142 7.01 29.40 36.93
C ARG A 142 7.41 28.03 37.47
N GLU A 143 7.79 27.96 38.74
CA GLU A 143 8.26 26.73 39.36
C GLU A 143 7.14 25.71 39.56
N VAL A 144 5.97 26.14 40.03
CA VAL A 144 4.80 25.25 40.18
C VAL A 144 4.38 24.67 38.83
N TYR A 145 4.33 25.50 37.79
CA TYR A 145 4.00 25.06 36.43
C TYR A 145 5.05 24.09 35.87
N ARG A 146 6.35 24.39 36.05
CA ARG A 146 7.46 23.53 35.61
C ARG A 146 7.44 22.18 36.32
N THR A 147 7.24 22.17 37.64
CA THR A 147 7.17 20.96 38.46
C THR A 147 6.01 20.07 38.04
N TYR A 148 4.83 20.64 37.81
CA TYR A 148 3.67 19.88 37.32
C TYR A 148 3.94 19.18 35.98
N LEU A 149 4.48 19.89 34.99
CA LEU A 149 4.88 19.26 33.71
C LEU A 149 5.96 18.20 33.92
N GLY A 150 6.88 18.45 34.86
CA GLY A 150 7.92 17.52 35.28
C GLY A 150 7.33 16.22 35.80
N ASP A 151 6.39 16.27 36.74
CA ASP A 151 5.74 15.11 37.34
C ASP A 151 4.87 14.34 36.34
N LEU A 152 4.26 15.01 35.36
CA LEU A 152 3.54 14.32 34.28
C LEU A 152 4.47 13.48 33.39
N GLY A 153 5.66 14.00 33.07
CA GLY A 153 6.64 13.32 32.21
C GLY A 153 7.59 12.38 32.95
N ARG A 154 7.84 12.66 34.23
CA ARG A 154 8.80 11.98 35.10
C ARG A 154 8.25 11.92 36.53
N PRO A 155 7.17 11.16 36.79
CA PRO A 155 6.54 11.13 38.10
C PRO A 155 7.58 10.76 39.16
N SER A 156 7.77 11.67 40.12
CA SER A 156 8.57 11.45 41.32
C SER A 156 7.83 10.47 42.23
N GLN A 157 8.54 9.54 42.90
CA GLN A 157 7.90 8.58 43.81
C GLN A 157 7.24 9.25 45.03
N VAL A 158 7.57 10.52 45.30
CA VAL A 158 7.25 11.26 46.53
C VAL A 158 5.86 11.93 46.50
N HIS A 159 5.22 12.07 45.33
CA HIS A 159 3.92 12.77 45.20
C HIS A 159 2.72 11.84 44.97
N GLN A 160 2.70 10.66 45.61
CA GLN A 160 1.50 9.79 45.65
C GLN A 160 0.47 10.20 46.73
N THR A 161 0.47 11.47 47.15
CA THR A 161 -0.55 12.00 48.05
C THR A 161 -1.78 12.47 47.26
N GLY A 162 -2.73 11.55 47.08
CA GLY A 162 -4.16 11.86 46.90
C GLY A 162 -4.67 12.33 45.52
N GLN A 163 -3.84 12.88 44.63
CA GLN A 163 -4.28 13.25 43.28
C GLN A 163 -3.95 12.13 42.27
N ARG A 164 -4.92 11.78 41.40
CA ARG A 164 -4.83 10.72 40.39
C ARG A 164 -3.73 10.99 39.36
N GLY A 165 -2.48 10.75 39.73
CA GLY A 165 -1.32 10.77 38.84
C GLY A 165 -1.41 9.74 37.70
N PRO A 166 -0.54 9.82 36.68
CA PRO A 166 -0.51 8.85 35.60
C PRO A 166 -0.36 7.41 36.14
N LYS A 167 -1.19 6.47 35.65
CA LYS A 167 -1.22 5.06 36.09
C LYS A 167 0.10 4.29 35.90
N THR A 168 1.09 4.87 35.20
CA THR A 168 2.35 4.22 34.85
C THR A 168 3.51 4.92 35.54
N ARG A 169 4.38 4.15 36.22
CA ARG A 169 5.62 4.62 36.88
C ARG A 169 6.56 5.42 35.95
N GLU A 170 6.38 5.30 34.64
CA GLU A 170 7.20 5.95 33.61
C GLU A 170 6.68 7.34 33.13
N GLY A 171 5.49 7.77 33.56
CA GLY A 171 4.87 9.02 33.12
C GLY A 171 4.21 8.96 31.73
N LEU A 172 3.79 10.13 31.24
CA LEU A 172 3.17 10.32 29.91
C LEU A 172 4.21 10.19 28.78
N SER A 173 3.80 9.77 27.59
CA SER A 173 4.66 9.85 26.39
C SER A 173 4.97 11.32 26.05
N GLN A 174 6.06 11.57 25.32
CA GLN A 174 6.43 12.94 24.93
C GLN A 174 5.31 13.64 24.13
N GLU A 175 4.65 12.91 23.22
CA GLU A 175 3.55 13.44 22.41
C GLU A 175 2.34 13.81 23.29
N THR A 176 1.93 12.92 24.20
CA THR A 176 0.81 13.20 25.10
C THR A 176 1.13 14.34 26.08
N LEU A 177 2.38 14.42 26.55
CA LEU A 177 2.83 15.51 27.42
C LEU A 177 2.78 16.86 26.70
N SER A 178 3.27 16.93 25.45
CA SER A 178 3.15 18.13 24.61
C SER A 178 1.70 18.51 24.35
N ASP A 179 0.82 17.53 24.14
CA ASP A 179 -0.62 17.74 23.98
C ASP A 179 -1.28 18.34 25.23
N VAL A 180 -0.92 17.81 26.41
CA VAL A 180 -1.40 18.35 27.70
C VAL A 180 -0.90 19.78 27.90
N ARG A 181 0.40 20.04 27.67
CA ARG A 181 0.97 21.38 27.75
C ARG A 181 0.22 22.35 26.84
N ARG A 182 -0.01 21.98 25.58
CA ARG A 182 -0.70 22.83 24.60
C ARG A 182 -2.11 23.22 25.09
N CYS A 183 -2.86 22.28 25.67
CA CYS A 183 -4.20 22.57 26.19
C CYS A 183 -4.12 23.43 27.47
N LEU A 184 -3.18 23.12 28.36
CA LEU A 184 -2.93 23.89 29.57
C LEU A 184 -2.58 25.36 29.26
N ASP A 185 -1.66 25.59 28.31
CA ASP A 185 -1.24 26.92 27.89
C ASP A 185 -2.41 27.72 27.30
N ALA A 186 -3.27 27.06 26.52
CA ALA A 186 -4.40 27.71 25.88
C ALA A 186 -5.47 28.13 26.91
N VAL A 187 -5.76 27.27 27.89
CA VAL A 187 -6.71 27.58 28.98
C VAL A 187 -6.18 28.71 29.86
N ILE A 188 -4.89 28.68 30.24
CA ILE A 188 -4.26 29.76 31.03
C ILE A 188 -4.32 31.10 30.27
N LYS A 189 -3.96 31.10 28.98
CA LYS A 189 -4.02 32.31 28.15
C LYS A 189 -5.43 32.88 28.05
N LEU A 190 -6.46 32.04 27.92
CA LEU A 190 -7.84 32.51 27.92
C LEU A 190 -8.22 33.13 29.27
N GLY A 191 -7.91 32.47 30.39
CA GLY A 191 -8.19 33.04 31.72
C GLY A 191 -7.48 34.36 32.00
N CYS A 192 -6.23 34.53 31.52
CA CYS A 192 -5.54 35.81 31.57
C CYS A 192 -6.21 36.87 30.68
N ALA A 193 -6.61 36.52 29.45
CA ALA A 193 -7.29 37.43 28.53
C ALA A 193 -8.67 37.88 29.05
N MET A 194 -9.36 37.03 29.81
CA MET A 194 -10.62 37.36 30.49
C MET A 194 -10.41 38.22 31.75
N GLY A 195 -9.16 38.52 32.12
CA GLY A 195 -8.81 39.33 33.29
C GLY A 195 -9.08 38.63 34.62
N THR A 196 -9.26 37.30 34.62
CA THR A 196 -9.56 36.52 35.82
C THR A 196 -8.31 35.98 36.51
N TRP A 197 -7.24 35.71 35.76
CA TRP A 197 -6.02 35.06 36.27
C TRP A 197 -4.75 35.88 36.03
N GLU A 198 -3.82 35.76 36.98
CA GLU A 198 -2.51 36.40 36.91
C GLU A 198 -1.40 35.34 36.84
N VAL A 199 -0.46 35.53 35.92
CA VAL A 199 0.70 34.66 35.70
C VAL A 199 1.94 35.54 35.60
N SER A 200 2.94 35.29 36.45
CA SER A 200 4.13 36.13 36.60
C SER A 200 5.29 35.79 35.65
N PHE A 201 5.03 34.97 34.63
CA PHE A 201 6.05 34.49 33.69
C PHE A 201 5.44 34.19 32.32
N ASP A 202 6.26 34.18 31.26
CA ASP A 202 5.81 33.73 29.95
C ASP A 202 5.80 32.19 29.88
N LEU A 203 4.65 31.62 29.54
CA LEU A 203 4.48 30.18 29.33
C LEU A 203 5.39 29.64 28.22
N ALA A 204 5.78 30.47 27.25
CA ALA A 204 6.72 30.10 26.18
C ALA A 204 8.13 29.82 26.71
N ASP A 205 8.53 30.49 27.81
CA ASP A 205 9.86 30.36 28.43
C ASP A 205 10.04 29.09 29.26
N VAL A 206 8.97 28.32 29.47
CA VAL A 206 9.04 27.01 30.12
C VAL A 206 9.21 25.93 29.06
N ARG A 207 10.30 25.17 29.11
CA ARG A 207 10.51 24.04 28.19
C ARG A 207 9.66 22.84 28.61
N THR A 208 9.07 22.14 27.64
CA THR A 208 8.42 20.85 27.91
C THR A 208 9.49 19.86 28.38
N PRO A 209 9.34 19.24 29.56
CA PRO A 209 10.33 18.29 30.04
C PRO A 209 10.37 17.05 29.14
N ARG A 210 11.53 16.40 29.10
CA ARG A 210 11.68 15.11 28.41
C ARG A 210 10.99 14.02 29.24
N SER A 211 10.06 13.30 28.64
CA SER A 211 9.46 12.12 29.23
C SER A 211 10.50 11.04 29.57
N ARG A 212 10.29 10.31 30.67
CA ARG A 212 11.04 9.08 30.99
C ARG A 212 10.60 7.89 30.14
N ARG A 213 9.39 7.94 29.58
CA ARG A 213 8.87 6.90 28.72
C ARG A 213 9.64 6.90 27.40
N LYS A 214 10.37 5.81 27.14
CA LYS A 214 11.10 5.65 25.88
C LYS A 214 10.14 5.73 24.70
N ALA A 215 10.56 6.40 23.63
CA ALA A 215 9.83 6.39 22.38
C ALA A 215 9.68 4.95 21.90
N SER A 216 8.48 4.59 21.42
CA SER A 216 8.30 3.30 20.79
C SER A 216 9.26 3.21 19.59
N PRO A 217 10.11 2.17 19.54
CA PRO A 217 11.03 2.01 18.44
C PRO A 217 10.29 1.90 17.10
N LYS A 218 10.90 2.41 16.02
CA LYS A 218 10.36 2.23 14.67
C LYS A 218 10.52 0.77 14.25
N ALA A 219 9.47 0.16 13.72
CA ALA A 219 9.52 -1.21 13.22
C ALA A 219 10.06 -1.25 11.78
N ALA A 220 10.82 -2.28 11.47
CA ALA A 220 11.08 -2.74 10.12
C ALA A 220 9.77 -3.18 9.46
N GLY A 221 9.69 -3.03 8.14
CA GLY A 221 8.52 -3.43 7.36
C GLY A 221 8.30 -4.95 7.36
N VAL A 222 7.07 -5.35 7.06
CA VAL A 222 6.66 -6.75 6.84
C VAL A 222 6.47 -6.94 5.34
N SER A 223 7.25 -7.81 4.71
CA SER A 223 7.18 -8.10 3.28
C SER A 223 5.84 -8.72 2.85
N ILE A 224 5.49 -8.67 1.56
CA ILE A 224 4.25 -9.28 1.04
C ILE A 224 4.22 -10.80 1.32
N GLY A 225 5.34 -11.51 1.14
CA GLY A 225 5.44 -12.94 1.45
C GLY A 225 5.25 -13.23 2.95
N GLU A 226 5.75 -12.38 3.84
CA GLU A 226 5.45 -12.48 5.27
C GLU A 226 3.98 -12.24 5.58
N VAL A 227 3.34 -11.28 4.91
CA VAL A 227 1.89 -11.04 5.07
C VAL A 227 1.08 -12.24 4.60
N ALA A 228 1.48 -12.93 3.53
CA ALA A 228 0.82 -14.17 3.10
C ALA A 228 0.93 -15.29 4.14
N ARG A 229 2.10 -15.48 4.76
CA ARG A 229 2.25 -16.44 5.88
C ARG A 229 1.36 -16.08 7.07
N ILE A 230 1.15 -14.80 7.34
CA ILE A 230 0.16 -14.37 8.34
C ILE A 230 -1.25 -14.76 7.89
N ALA A 231 -1.60 -14.52 6.63
CA ALA A 231 -2.92 -14.80 6.07
C ALA A 231 -3.34 -16.27 6.19
N GLU A 232 -2.41 -17.23 6.06
CA GLU A 232 -2.66 -18.68 6.26
C GLU A 232 -3.34 -18.98 7.61
N HIS A 233 -2.98 -18.21 8.65
CA HIS A 233 -3.54 -18.33 9.99
C HIS A 233 -4.74 -17.40 10.25
N MET A 234 -5.35 -16.84 9.20
CA MET A 234 -6.53 -15.98 9.29
C MET A 234 -7.66 -16.58 8.46
N HIS A 235 -8.90 -16.48 8.94
CA HIS A 235 -10.06 -16.82 8.12
C HIS A 235 -10.25 -15.80 6.99
N ALA A 236 -10.99 -16.17 5.94
CA ALA A 236 -11.20 -15.38 4.72
C ALA A 236 -11.50 -13.89 4.97
N VAL A 237 -12.53 -13.56 5.75
CA VAL A 237 -12.92 -12.16 6.07
C VAL A 237 -11.76 -11.31 6.62
N HIS A 238 -10.88 -11.90 7.44
CA HIS A 238 -9.74 -11.20 8.00
C HIS A 238 -8.60 -11.05 7.00
N GLN A 239 -8.41 -12.00 6.08
CA GLN A 239 -7.49 -11.85 4.96
C GLN A 239 -7.90 -10.69 4.04
N VAL A 240 -9.21 -10.50 3.79
CA VAL A 240 -9.71 -9.34 3.01
C VAL A 240 -9.24 -8.02 3.63
N THR A 241 -9.41 -7.88 4.95
CA THR A 241 -8.98 -6.67 5.68
C THR A 241 -7.46 -6.51 5.63
N LEU A 242 -6.73 -7.62 5.79
CA LEU A 242 -5.26 -7.66 5.74
C LEU A 242 -4.74 -7.13 4.40
N TRP A 243 -5.24 -7.68 3.29
CA TRP A 243 -4.82 -7.31 1.94
C TRP A 243 -5.30 -5.90 1.57
N THR A 244 -6.52 -5.52 1.94
CA THR A 244 -7.02 -4.14 1.74
C THR A 244 -6.10 -3.11 2.40
N CYS A 245 -5.70 -3.32 3.66
CA CYS A 245 -4.78 -2.43 4.35
C CYS A 245 -3.36 -2.49 3.78
N ARG A 246 -2.88 -3.67 3.37
CA ARG A 246 -1.51 -3.86 2.87
C ARG A 246 -1.33 -3.33 1.46
N ILE A 247 -2.29 -3.53 0.56
CA ILE A 247 -2.15 -3.24 -0.86
C ILE A 247 -2.58 -1.81 -1.17
N LEU A 248 -3.76 -1.40 -0.69
CA LEU A 248 -4.29 -0.04 -0.92
C LEU A 248 -3.81 0.96 0.13
N THR A 249 -2.95 0.53 1.05
CA THR A 249 -2.41 1.32 2.16
C THR A 249 -3.48 1.88 3.10
N LEU A 250 -4.73 1.40 3.08
CA LEU A 250 -5.81 2.04 3.82
C LEU A 250 -5.60 2.02 5.33
N ARG A 251 -6.08 3.07 6.01
CA ARG A 251 -6.22 3.01 7.47
C ARG A 251 -7.29 1.97 7.80
N LEU A 252 -7.15 1.32 8.96
CA LEU A 252 -8.09 0.26 9.35
C LEU A 252 -9.55 0.73 9.39
N GLY A 253 -9.80 1.98 9.79
CA GLY A 253 -11.15 2.55 9.76
C GLY A 253 -11.70 2.73 8.35
N GLU A 254 -10.85 3.05 7.38
CA GLU A 254 -11.23 3.24 5.98
C GLU A 254 -11.57 1.88 5.34
N ALA A 255 -10.72 0.86 5.54
CA ALA A 255 -10.97 -0.49 5.02
C ALA A 255 -12.31 -1.08 5.51
N TYR A 256 -12.68 -0.78 6.76
CA TYR A 256 -13.96 -1.19 7.33
C TYR A 256 -15.13 -0.25 7.00
N GLY A 257 -14.87 0.91 6.42
CA GLY A 257 -15.89 1.87 5.99
C GLY A 257 -16.46 1.56 4.60
N LEU A 258 -15.75 0.76 3.81
CA LEU A 258 -16.11 0.38 2.44
C LEU A 258 -17.43 -0.39 2.38
N ARG A 259 -18.25 -0.05 1.39
CA ARG A 259 -19.42 -0.80 0.93
C ARG A 259 -19.13 -1.47 -0.41
N VAL A 260 -19.98 -2.43 -0.79
CA VAL A 260 -19.89 -3.08 -2.09
C VAL A 260 -20.11 -2.07 -3.23
N GLU A 261 -21.04 -1.12 -3.05
CA GLU A 261 -21.31 -0.05 -4.02
C GLU A 261 -20.12 0.88 -4.30
N ASP A 262 -19.17 0.99 -3.36
CA ASP A 262 -17.98 1.85 -3.48
C ASP A 262 -16.95 1.30 -4.48
N LEU A 263 -17.08 0.03 -4.86
CA LEU A 263 -16.19 -0.66 -5.77
C LEU A 263 -16.76 -0.68 -7.20
N LYS A 264 -15.95 -0.29 -8.18
CA LYS A 264 -16.31 -0.33 -9.61
C LYS A 264 -15.19 -0.98 -10.41
N ALA A 265 -15.49 -1.99 -11.22
CA ALA A 265 -14.54 -2.53 -12.17
C ALA A 265 -14.24 -1.52 -13.29
N LEU A 266 -13.02 -1.52 -13.81
CA LEU A 266 -12.66 -0.77 -15.01
C LEU A 266 -12.90 -1.61 -16.25
N ASN A 267 -13.62 -1.06 -17.23
CA ASN A 267 -13.90 -1.70 -18.51
C ASN A 267 -12.76 -1.48 -19.51
N ASP A 268 -11.52 -1.72 -19.11
CA ASP A 268 -10.30 -1.49 -19.91
C ASP A 268 -9.50 -2.78 -20.19
N GLY A 269 -10.04 -3.94 -19.82
CA GLY A 269 -9.41 -5.25 -19.99
C GLY A 269 -8.25 -5.54 -19.02
N THR A 270 -7.91 -4.61 -18.12
CA THR A 270 -6.79 -4.80 -17.18
C THR A 270 -7.17 -5.60 -15.93
N GLY A 271 -8.47 -5.79 -15.69
CA GLY A 271 -9.01 -6.40 -14.47
C GLY A 271 -8.85 -5.53 -13.22
N ARG A 272 -8.46 -4.26 -13.37
CA ARG A 272 -8.37 -3.29 -12.27
C ARG A 272 -9.75 -2.72 -11.94
N GLY A 273 -9.83 -2.03 -10.82
CA GLY A 273 -11.03 -1.31 -10.41
C GLY A 273 -10.74 0.01 -9.73
N LEU A 274 -11.80 0.71 -9.38
CA LEU A 274 -11.80 1.95 -8.64
C LEU A 274 -12.57 1.77 -7.34
N LEU A 275 -12.03 2.32 -6.26
CA LEU A 275 -12.62 2.28 -4.94
C LEU A 275 -12.83 3.70 -4.42
N TRP A 276 -14.05 4.03 -4.05
CA TRP A 276 -14.38 5.32 -3.45
C TRP A 276 -14.17 5.29 -1.92
N LEU A 277 -13.30 6.14 -1.42
CA LEU A 277 -12.93 6.21 -0.01
C LEU A 277 -13.57 7.43 0.64
N HIS A 278 -14.82 7.32 1.09
CA HIS A 278 -15.56 8.43 1.70
C HIS A 278 -15.95 8.21 3.16
N ALA A 279 -15.95 6.96 3.64
CA ALA A 279 -16.43 6.61 4.97
C ALA A 279 -15.40 5.90 5.87
N GLN A 280 -15.72 5.83 7.16
CA GLN A 280 -14.99 5.05 8.16
C GLN A 280 -15.92 4.13 8.95
N GLY A 281 -15.45 2.90 9.22
CA GLY A 281 -16.24 1.88 9.89
C GLY A 281 -15.46 1.04 10.89
N GLY A 282 -16.16 0.08 11.47
CA GLY A 282 -15.58 -1.03 12.25
C GLY A 282 -15.24 -0.75 13.71
N ARG A 283 -15.57 0.44 14.21
CA ARG A 283 -15.57 0.78 15.65
C ARG A 283 -16.68 1.79 15.92
N ARG A 284 -16.93 2.10 17.19
CA ARG A 284 -17.76 3.26 17.54
C ARG A 284 -16.98 4.55 17.30
N PHE A 285 -17.56 5.44 16.49
CA PHE A 285 -17.09 6.79 16.26
C PHE A 285 -17.90 7.76 17.11
N HIS A 286 -17.29 8.91 17.38
CA HIS A 286 -17.94 10.03 18.01
C HIS A 286 -18.19 11.08 16.94
N GLU A 287 -19.42 11.56 16.87
CA GLU A 287 -19.87 12.59 15.93
C GLU A 287 -20.61 13.69 16.65
N PHE A 288 -20.64 14.86 16.02
CA PHE A 288 -21.41 15.97 16.53
C PHE A 288 -22.84 15.87 16.00
N ASP A 289 -23.79 15.94 16.91
CA ASP A 289 -25.22 16.12 16.65
C ASP A 289 -25.62 17.43 17.32
N GLY A 290 -25.62 18.52 16.54
CA GLY A 290 -25.58 19.89 17.07
C GLY A 290 -24.36 20.11 17.97
N ASP A 291 -24.63 20.40 19.25
CA ASP A 291 -23.61 20.61 20.30
C ASP A 291 -23.28 19.33 21.07
N ARG A 292 -24.02 18.25 20.84
CA ARG A 292 -23.85 16.97 21.53
C ARG A 292 -22.89 16.07 20.78
N ILE A 293 -22.19 15.21 21.52
CA ILE A 293 -21.35 14.16 20.94
C ILE A 293 -22.11 12.83 21.03
N VAL A 294 -22.57 12.32 19.89
CA VAL A 294 -23.23 11.01 19.76
C VAL A 294 -22.24 9.93 19.35
N ARG A 295 -22.64 8.66 19.54
CA ARG A 295 -21.85 7.50 19.13
C ARG A 295 -22.51 6.81 17.94
N THR A 296 -21.77 6.64 16.85
CA THR A 296 -22.21 5.90 15.66
C THR A 296 -21.26 4.73 15.35
N ASN A 297 -21.73 3.70 14.65
CA ASN A 297 -20.89 2.58 14.20
C ASN A 297 -20.27 2.82 12.82
N HIS A 298 -20.76 3.83 12.11
CA HIS A 298 -20.33 4.23 10.78
C HIS A 298 -20.25 5.75 10.73
N LYS A 299 -19.15 6.24 10.17
CA LYS A 299 -18.92 7.66 10.01
C LYS A 299 -18.85 7.99 8.53
N GLU A 300 -19.84 8.72 8.03
CA GLU A 300 -19.78 9.35 6.72
C GLU A 300 -18.82 10.55 6.79
N GLY A 301 -17.97 10.66 5.78
CA GLY A 301 -16.96 11.71 5.71
C GLY A 301 -15.66 11.37 6.45
N MET A 302 -14.56 11.72 5.79
CA MET A 302 -13.22 11.52 6.31
C MET A 302 -12.81 12.63 7.30
N LYS A 303 -11.61 12.54 7.89
CA LYS A 303 -11.09 13.53 8.86
C LYS A 303 -11.09 14.97 8.30
N HIS A 304 -10.94 15.10 6.98
CA HIS A 304 -10.97 16.35 6.24
C HIS A 304 -11.61 16.09 4.87
N GLY A 305 -12.27 17.08 4.24
CA GLY A 305 -12.94 16.91 2.93
C GLY A 305 -12.00 16.37 1.83
N TYR A 306 -10.73 16.79 1.83
CA TYR A 306 -9.71 16.29 0.90
C TYR A 306 -9.18 14.87 1.21
N SER A 307 -9.65 14.24 2.28
CA SER A 307 -9.29 12.84 2.60
C SER A 307 -10.21 11.84 1.90
N GLU A 308 -11.35 12.33 1.40
CA GLU A 308 -12.18 11.63 0.44
C GLU A 308 -11.44 11.54 -0.90
N ARG A 309 -11.41 10.35 -1.50
CA ARG A 309 -10.66 10.12 -2.75
C ARG A 309 -11.10 8.84 -3.45
N MET A 310 -10.90 8.80 -4.76
CA MET A 310 -10.90 7.56 -5.53
C MET A 310 -9.52 6.91 -5.50
N GLN A 311 -9.47 5.59 -5.37
CA GLN A 311 -8.25 4.79 -5.29
C GLN A 311 -8.28 3.70 -6.35
N LEU A 312 -7.22 3.61 -7.17
CA LEU A 312 -7.07 2.52 -8.14
C LEU A 312 -6.75 1.21 -7.40
N VAL A 313 -7.47 0.14 -7.75
CA VAL A 313 -7.39 -1.19 -7.16
C VAL A 313 -6.65 -2.13 -8.11
N PRO A 314 -5.53 -2.74 -7.67
CA PRO A 314 -4.80 -3.75 -8.44
C PRO A 314 -5.65 -4.94 -8.84
N ALA A 315 -5.39 -5.52 -10.02
CA ALA A 315 -6.18 -6.63 -10.55
C ALA A 315 -6.24 -7.85 -9.60
N GLN A 316 -5.15 -8.16 -8.89
CA GLN A 316 -5.13 -9.26 -7.92
C GLN A 316 -6.06 -9.01 -6.72
N LEU A 317 -6.23 -7.75 -6.32
CA LEU A 317 -7.13 -7.37 -5.23
C LEU A 317 -8.59 -7.26 -5.70
N MET A 318 -8.82 -6.84 -6.95
CA MET A 318 -10.14 -6.92 -7.57
C MET A 318 -10.69 -8.34 -7.57
N ARG A 319 -9.90 -9.31 -8.04
CA ARG A 319 -10.31 -10.73 -7.99
C ARG A 319 -10.65 -11.20 -6.58
N LEU A 320 -9.86 -10.81 -5.58
CA LEU A 320 -10.19 -11.11 -4.18
C LEU A 320 -11.54 -10.50 -3.77
N TYR A 321 -11.83 -9.26 -4.16
CA TYR A 321 -13.12 -8.62 -3.87
C TYR A 321 -14.28 -9.27 -4.62
N GLU A 322 -14.10 -9.71 -5.85
CA GLU A 322 -15.10 -10.46 -6.62
C GLU A 322 -15.48 -11.75 -5.89
N HIS A 323 -14.51 -12.55 -5.43
CA HIS A 323 -14.79 -13.74 -4.62
C HIS A 323 -15.50 -13.42 -3.30
N VAL A 324 -15.18 -12.28 -2.67
CA VAL A 324 -15.87 -11.84 -1.45
C VAL A 324 -17.31 -11.46 -1.72
N ILE A 325 -17.56 -10.75 -2.83
CA ILE A 325 -18.92 -10.36 -3.23
C ILE A 325 -19.74 -11.59 -3.55
N ASP A 326 -19.19 -12.50 -4.34
CA ASP A 326 -19.82 -13.78 -4.69
C ASP A 326 -20.20 -14.58 -3.42
N VAL A 327 -19.24 -14.83 -2.54
CA VAL A 327 -19.47 -15.70 -1.37
C VAL A 327 -20.33 -15.05 -0.28
N PHE A 328 -20.11 -13.77 0.02
CA PHE A 328 -20.70 -13.15 1.22
C PHE A 328 -21.85 -12.19 0.93
N HIS A 329 -21.86 -11.57 -0.25
CA HIS A 329 -22.79 -10.48 -0.57
C HIS A 329 -23.80 -10.83 -1.67
N THR A 330 -23.61 -11.96 -2.34
CA THR A 330 -24.54 -12.48 -3.34
C THR A 330 -25.48 -13.46 -2.68
N ASP A 331 -26.77 -13.30 -2.88
CA ASP A 331 -27.79 -14.25 -2.45
C ASP A 331 -27.74 -15.49 -3.35
N SER A 332 -27.57 -16.67 -2.75
CA SER A 332 -27.36 -17.94 -3.47
C SER A 332 -28.61 -18.41 -4.24
N ALA A 333 -29.81 -17.94 -3.86
CA ALA A 333 -31.07 -18.34 -4.49
C ALA A 333 -31.45 -17.43 -5.66
N THR A 334 -31.17 -16.12 -5.55
CA THR A 334 -31.59 -15.10 -6.51
C THR A 334 -30.44 -14.57 -7.38
N GLY A 335 -29.19 -14.72 -6.95
CA GLY A 335 -28.02 -14.10 -7.57
C GLY A 335 -27.93 -12.59 -7.35
N GLU A 336 -28.81 -12.00 -6.53
CA GLU A 336 -28.78 -10.56 -6.24
C GLU A 336 -27.62 -10.21 -5.30
N VAL A 337 -26.95 -9.10 -5.59
CA VAL A 337 -25.84 -8.58 -4.78
C VAL A 337 -26.33 -7.49 -3.84
N ASP A 338 -26.09 -7.63 -2.54
CA ASP A 338 -26.33 -6.56 -1.55
C ASP A 338 -25.25 -5.47 -1.67
N VAL A 339 -25.51 -4.50 -2.55
CA VAL A 339 -24.58 -3.39 -2.82
C VAL A 339 -24.42 -2.43 -1.62
N ALA A 340 -25.40 -2.38 -0.72
CA ALA A 340 -25.38 -1.51 0.47
C ALA A 340 -24.59 -2.13 1.63
N ALA A 341 -24.32 -3.43 1.60
CA ALA A 341 -23.51 -4.12 2.59
C ALA A 341 -22.08 -3.57 2.66
N ARG A 342 -21.47 -3.64 3.85
CA ARG A 342 -20.03 -3.38 4.00
C ARG A 342 -19.24 -4.43 3.23
N LEU A 343 -18.28 -3.99 2.41
CA LEU A 343 -17.44 -4.87 1.60
C LEU A 343 -16.72 -5.92 2.45
N VAL A 344 -16.23 -5.52 3.63
CA VAL A 344 -15.69 -6.46 4.63
C VAL A 344 -16.82 -6.98 5.52
N PRO A 345 -17.17 -8.28 5.45
CA PRO A 345 -18.25 -8.85 6.26
C PRO A 345 -18.01 -8.67 7.76
N SER A 346 -19.09 -8.45 8.51
CA SER A 346 -19.01 -8.29 9.97
C SER A 346 -19.24 -9.61 10.69
N MET A 347 -18.34 -9.96 11.62
CA MET A 347 -18.29 -11.28 12.27
C MET A 347 -19.15 -11.41 13.54
N VAL A 348 -19.66 -10.30 14.09
CA VAL A 348 -20.37 -10.29 15.38
C VAL A 348 -21.73 -9.60 15.26
N ILE A 349 -21.76 -8.36 14.76
CA ILE A 349 -22.98 -7.57 14.58
C ILE A 349 -23.05 -7.14 13.12
N GLY A 350 -24.22 -7.27 12.49
CA GLY A 350 -24.44 -6.80 11.12
C GLY A 350 -23.99 -5.36 10.94
N ASN A 351 -23.18 -5.11 9.92
CA ASN A 351 -22.63 -3.81 9.56
C ASN A 351 -21.92 -3.01 10.68
N ALA A 352 -21.47 -3.65 11.77
CA ALA A 352 -20.83 -2.97 12.89
C ALA A 352 -19.61 -3.72 13.45
N GLY A 353 -18.63 -2.96 13.96
CA GLY A 353 -17.43 -3.50 14.59
C GLY A 353 -16.45 -4.18 13.60
N GLY A 354 -15.47 -4.91 14.15
CA GLY A 354 -14.49 -5.67 13.39
C GLY A 354 -13.04 -5.22 13.59
N GLN A 355 -12.78 -3.96 13.92
CA GLN A 355 -11.40 -3.47 14.06
C GLN A 355 -10.62 -4.19 15.16
N GLU A 356 -11.22 -4.39 16.33
CA GLU A 356 -10.53 -5.00 17.46
C GLU A 356 -10.32 -6.50 17.28
N THR A 357 -11.33 -7.20 16.74
CA THR A 357 -11.22 -8.61 16.37
C THR A 357 -10.13 -8.82 15.34
N PHE A 358 -10.02 -7.94 14.32
CA PHE A 358 -8.93 -7.99 13.35
C PHE A 358 -7.57 -7.72 13.99
N ARG A 359 -7.43 -6.74 14.89
CA ARG A 359 -6.17 -6.49 15.60
C ARG A 359 -5.70 -7.72 16.37
N MET A 360 -6.61 -8.38 17.08
CA MET A 360 -6.32 -9.61 17.81
C MET A 360 -5.96 -10.74 16.85
N ALA A 361 -6.72 -10.92 15.77
CA ALA A 361 -6.47 -11.95 14.77
C ALA A 361 -5.11 -11.76 14.08
N LEU A 362 -4.77 -10.54 13.66
CA LEU A 362 -3.48 -10.20 13.08
C LEU A 362 -2.33 -10.54 14.03
N LYS A 363 -2.46 -10.16 15.31
CA LYS A 363 -1.45 -10.45 16.33
C LYS A 363 -1.26 -11.97 16.49
N ASN A 364 -2.35 -12.72 16.63
CA ASN A 364 -2.31 -14.17 16.83
C ASN A 364 -1.79 -14.90 15.59
N ALA A 365 -2.21 -14.49 14.40
CA ALA A 365 -1.76 -15.04 13.13
C ALA A 365 -0.28 -14.77 12.88
N ALA A 366 0.19 -13.56 13.19
CA ALA A 366 1.62 -13.25 13.07
C ALA A 366 2.48 -14.03 14.07
N ALA A 367 2.00 -14.24 15.29
CA ALA A 367 2.67 -15.09 16.26
C ALA A 367 2.74 -16.54 15.76
N ALA A 368 1.65 -17.08 15.21
CA ALA A 368 1.61 -18.42 14.64
C ALA A 368 2.54 -18.58 13.42
N ALA A 369 2.61 -17.56 12.55
CA ALA A 369 3.49 -17.52 11.38
C ALA A 369 4.98 -17.35 11.74
N GLY A 370 5.29 -17.05 13.00
CA GLY A 370 6.64 -16.65 13.42
C GLY A 370 7.11 -15.35 12.76
N VAL A 371 6.18 -14.47 12.37
CA VAL A 371 6.47 -13.19 11.74
C VAL A 371 6.47 -12.10 12.81
N ALA A 372 7.62 -11.45 12.97
CA ALA A 372 7.77 -10.32 13.88
C ALA A 372 8.52 -9.19 13.17
N THR A 373 8.15 -7.96 13.50
CA THR A 373 8.89 -6.78 13.08
C THR A 373 10.05 -6.54 14.03
N VAL A 374 11.24 -6.32 13.47
CA VAL A 374 12.43 -5.89 14.22
C VAL A 374 12.33 -4.40 14.48
N THR A 375 12.68 -3.94 15.66
CA THR A 375 12.79 -2.50 15.86
C THR A 375 14.15 -1.96 15.43
N LEU A 376 14.17 -0.89 14.64
CA LEU A 376 15.35 -0.33 13.97
C LEU A 376 16.47 0.14 14.92
N ASN A 377 16.23 0.17 16.23
CA ASN A 377 17.19 0.62 17.24
C ASN A 377 17.77 -0.53 18.08
N GLY A 378 17.52 -1.79 17.74
CA GLY A 378 18.06 -2.93 18.47
C GLY A 378 18.11 -4.20 17.63
N PHE A 379 19.31 -4.76 17.49
CA PHE A 379 19.56 -6.05 16.82
C PHE A 379 19.38 -7.25 17.75
N THR A 380 18.77 -7.07 18.92
CA THR A 380 18.60 -8.17 19.89
C THR A 380 17.24 -8.83 19.76
N ARG A 381 17.14 -10.11 20.11
CA ARG A 381 15.88 -10.88 20.10
C ARG A 381 14.78 -10.27 20.99
N LYS A 382 15.15 -9.36 21.91
CA LYS A 382 14.23 -8.63 22.81
C LYS A 382 13.52 -7.45 22.12
N ASP A 383 13.90 -7.12 20.89
CA ASP A 383 13.42 -5.97 20.11
C ASP A 383 12.40 -6.36 19.03
N LEU A 384 11.90 -7.60 19.08
CA LEU A 384 10.87 -8.12 18.19
C LEU A 384 9.48 -7.76 18.71
N ARG A 385 8.66 -7.14 17.86
CA ARG A 385 7.23 -6.95 18.14
C ARG A 385 6.37 -7.49 17.01
N LEU A 386 5.18 -7.96 17.35
CA LEU A 386 4.22 -8.43 16.36
C LEU A 386 3.71 -7.25 15.51
N PRO A 387 3.45 -7.48 14.21
CA PRO A 387 2.87 -6.49 13.32
C PRO A 387 1.52 -5.97 13.84
N ASN A 388 1.24 -4.70 13.56
CA ASN A 388 -0.06 -4.08 13.75
C ASN A 388 -0.58 -3.49 12.41
N PRO A 389 -1.85 -3.08 12.31
CA PRO A 389 -2.42 -2.61 11.05
C PRO A 389 -1.69 -1.40 10.41
N LYS A 390 -1.08 -0.53 11.22
CA LYS A 390 -0.29 0.60 10.71
C LYS A 390 0.99 0.12 10.01
N ASP A 391 1.55 -1.00 10.46
CA ASP A 391 2.77 -1.56 9.88
C ASP A 391 2.52 -2.10 8.47
N LEU A 392 1.34 -2.67 8.20
CA LEU A 392 0.95 -3.12 6.87
C LEU A 392 1.00 -1.96 5.86
N ARG A 393 0.42 -0.82 6.26
CA ARG A 393 0.42 0.41 5.48
C ARG A 393 1.82 0.98 5.28
N SER A 394 2.62 1.09 6.35
CA SER A 394 3.98 1.64 6.21
C SER A 394 4.88 0.74 5.37
N SER A 395 4.75 -0.58 5.49
CA SER A 395 5.54 -1.53 4.69
C SER A 395 5.25 -1.40 3.20
N ALA A 396 3.99 -1.17 2.83
CA ALA A 396 3.61 -0.94 1.44
C ALA A 396 4.16 0.34 0.85
N VAL A 397 4.17 1.42 1.64
CA VAL A 397 4.82 2.66 1.22
C VAL A 397 6.33 2.42 1.04
N THR A 398 6.98 1.72 1.98
CA THR A 398 8.40 1.40 1.88
C THR A 398 8.74 0.54 0.66
N ASP A 399 7.96 -0.50 0.37
CA ASP A 399 8.21 -1.34 -0.82
C ASP A 399 8.11 -0.53 -2.12
N LEU A 400 7.08 0.34 -2.21
CA LEU A 400 6.89 1.20 -3.37
C LEU A 400 7.95 2.30 -3.48
N GLU A 401 8.43 2.86 -2.36
CA GLU A 401 9.56 3.81 -2.35
C GLU A 401 10.83 3.21 -2.96
N TRP A 402 10.97 1.89 -2.95
CA TRP A 402 12.13 1.18 -3.51
C TRP A 402 11.95 0.77 -4.97
N VAL A 403 10.78 1.01 -5.58
CA VAL A 403 10.56 0.76 -7.01
C VAL A 403 11.14 1.94 -7.82
N PRO A 404 12.11 1.70 -8.72
CA PRO A 404 12.72 2.76 -9.51
C PRO A 404 11.70 3.50 -10.39
N GLY A 405 11.82 4.83 -10.45
CA GLY A 405 11.03 5.67 -11.36
C GLY A 405 9.60 5.98 -10.93
N LEU A 406 9.17 5.58 -9.73
CA LEU A 406 7.88 6.01 -9.18
C LEU A 406 7.91 7.47 -8.72
N ASP A 407 6.87 8.23 -9.09
CA ASP A 407 6.69 9.62 -8.68
C ASP A 407 6.37 9.70 -7.16
N PRO A 408 7.20 10.39 -6.35
CA PRO A 408 6.99 10.46 -4.89
C PRO A 408 5.67 11.13 -4.49
N THR A 409 5.14 12.03 -5.32
CA THR A 409 3.86 12.70 -5.06
C THR A 409 2.70 11.74 -5.32
N ALA A 410 2.75 10.99 -6.41
CA ALA A 410 1.79 9.92 -6.70
C ALA A 410 1.79 8.86 -5.60
N LEU A 411 2.96 8.47 -5.09
CA LEU A 411 3.06 7.55 -3.96
C LEU A 411 2.45 8.13 -2.67
N ARG A 412 2.73 9.39 -2.35
CA ARG A 412 2.09 10.06 -1.20
C ARG A 412 0.58 10.17 -1.35
N ARG A 413 0.07 10.31 -2.58
CA ARG A 413 -1.38 10.32 -2.89
C ARG A 413 -2.01 8.94 -2.77
N TYR A 414 -1.37 7.92 -3.34
CA TYR A 414 -1.74 6.50 -3.17
C TYR A 414 -1.78 6.13 -1.69
N ALA A 415 -0.80 6.62 -0.91
CA ALA A 415 -0.79 6.49 0.53
C ALA A 415 -1.87 7.33 1.22
N GLY A 416 -2.48 8.36 0.63
CA GLY A 416 -3.36 9.29 1.35
C GLY A 416 -2.63 10.13 2.41
N HIS A 417 -1.37 10.49 2.15
CA HIS A 417 -0.53 11.40 2.96
C HIS A 417 -0.48 12.83 2.44
N ALA A 418 -0.76 13.08 1.16
CA ALA A 418 -0.77 14.42 0.58
C ALA A 418 -2.12 14.68 -0.13
N PRO A 419 -3.02 15.49 0.44
CA PRO A 419 -3.93 16.25 -0.42
C PRO A 419 -3.03 17.23 -1.17
N GLY A 420 -3.12 17.31 -2.50
CA GLY A 420 -2.37 18.35 -3.17
C GLY A 420 -2.83 19.73 -2.69
N THR A 421 -1.90 20.67 -2.60
CA THR A 421 -2.11 21.97 -1.96
C THR A 421 -2.67 23.03 -2.91
N ASP A 422 -2.84 22.72 -4.19
CA ASP A 422 -3.41 23.61 -5.19
C ASP A 422 -4.80 23.14 -5.66
N VAL A 423 -5.57 24.09 -6.19
CA VAL A 423 -6.91 23.84 -6.77
C VAL A 423 -6.83 22.78 -7.89
N HIS A 424 -5.69 22.67 -8.58
CA HIS A 424 -5.48 21.67 -9.62
C HIS A 424 -5.35 20.24 -9.08
N ALA A 425 -4.73 20.06 -7.92
CA ALA A 425 -4.59 18.76 -7.27
C ALA A 425 -5.81 18.38 -6.41
N LEU A 426 -6.68 19.33 -6.09
CA LEU A 426 -7.98 19.10 -5.47
C LEU A 426 -9.07 18.81 -6.52
N HIS A 427 -9.12 19.54 -7.64
CA HIS A 427 -10.22 19.44 -8.63
C HIS A 427 -9.89 18.69 -9.92
N TYR A 428 -8.64 18.68 -10.42
CA TYR A 428 -8.30 17.95 -11.66
C TYR A 428 -7.79 16.52 -11.42
N VAL A 429 -7.55 16.15 -10.16
CA VAL A 429 -7.09 14.80 -9.77
C VAL A 429 -8.08 14.09 -8.86
N GLY A 430 -9.01 14.83 -8.23
CA GLY A 430 -10.14 14.25 -7.48
C GLY A 430 -10.99 13.32 -8.35
N ASP A 431 -11.10 13.62 -9.65
CA ASP A 431 -11.99 12.93 -10.59
C ASP A 431 -11.26 12.02 -11.60
N GLN A 432 -9.92 11.94 -11.58
CA GLN A 432 -9.17 11.09 -12.53
C GLN A 432 -8.12 10.21 -11.83
N PRO A 433 -8.56 9.20 -11.03
CA PRO A 433 -7.69 8.14 -10.50
C PRO A 433 -6.99 7.33 -11.60
N VAL A 434 -7.44 7.44 -12.85
CA VAL A 434 -6.89 6.81 -14.05
C VAL A 434 -5.85 7.71 -14.74
N ASN A 435 -5.19 8.62 -14.00
CA ASN A 435 -4.03 9.30 -14.55
C ASN A 435 -2.83 8.35 -14.62
N GLU A 436 -1.96 8.58 -15.60
CA GLU A 436 -0.81 7.72 -15.91
C GLU A 436 0.07 7.44 -14.68
N LYS A 437 0.25 8.42 -13.78
CA LYS A 437 1.08 8.28 -12.58
C LYS A 437 0.49 7.29 -11.57
N MET A 438 -0.83 7.35 -11.33
CA MET A 438 -1.52 6.42 -10.43
C MET A 438 -1.57 5.01 -11.01
N VAL A 439 -1.73 4.88 -12.33
CA VAL A 439 -1.64 3.60 -13.05
C VAL A 439 -0.25 2.97 -12.84
N ARG A 440 0.83 3.75 -12.95
CA ARG A 440 2.20 3.25 -12.70
C ARG A 440 2.40 2.76 -11.25
N VAL A 441 1.86 3.47 -10.25
CA VAL A 441 1.93 3.02 -8.85
C VAL A 441 1.15 1.72 -8.65
N CYS A 442 -0.03 1.60 -9.27
CA CYS A 442 -0.84 0.37 -9.23
C CYS A 442 -0.12 -0.79 -9.91
N GLN A 443 0.44 -0.60 -11.11
CA GLN A 443 1.26 -1.59 -11.81
C GLN A 443 2.47 -2.04 -11.00
N ALA A 444 3.14 -1.11 -10.32
CA ALA A 444 4.25 -1.46 -9.43
C ALA A 444 3.79 -2.34 -8.27
N MET A 445 2.63 -2.05 -7.67
CA MET A 445 2.03 -2.92 -6.65
C MET A 445 1.64 -4.29 -7.21
N GLU A 446 1.04 -4.35 -8.41
CA GLU A 446 0.72 -5.61 -9.11
C GLU A 446 1.98 -6.46 -9.33
N ALA A 447 3.08 -5.84 -9.77
CA ALA A 447 4.36 -6.52 -9.96
C ALA A 447 4.97 -7.01 -8.64
N LEU A 448 4.87 -6.22 -7.56
CA LEU A 448 5.31 -6.63 -6.23
C LEU A 448 4.51 -7.83 -5.71
N ILE A 449 3.18 -7.83 -5.92
CA ILE A 449 2.31 -8.95 -5.57
C ILE A 449 2.71 -10.19 -6.38
N ALA A 450 2.78 -10.08 -7.71
CA ALA A 450 3.11 -11.20 -8.60
C ALA A 450 4.48 -11.80 -8.30
N ARG A 451 5.47 -10.96 -7.95
CA ARG A 451 6.80 -11.44 -7.55
C ARG A 451 6.79 -12.17 -6.21
N ALA A 452 5.92 -11.76 -5.30
CA ALA A 452 5.88 -12.32 -3.95
C ALA A 452 4.95 -13.54 -3.84
N LEU A 453 3.88 -13.60 -4.64
CA LEU A 453 2.77 -14.53 -4.50
C LEU A 453 2.37 -15.09 -5.87
N LEU A 454 2.60 -16.39 -6.05
CA LEU A 454 2.31 -17.10 -7.30
C LEU A 454 0.80 -17.37 -7.49
N GLY A 455 0.07 -17.64 -6.41
CA GLY A 455 -1.38 -17.93 -6.42
C GLY A 455 -2.29 -16.72 -6.16
N GLY A 456 -1.76 -15.50 -6.15
CA GLY A 456 -2.53 -14.28 -5.86
C GLY A 456 -2.76 -14.03 -4.35
N LEU A 457 -3.83 -13.31 -4.03
CA LEU A 457 -4.13 -12.83 -2.67
C LEU A 457 -5.08 -13.75 -1.88
N LEU A 458 -5.71 -14.72 -2.55
CA LEU A 458 -6.52 -15.73 -1.89
C LEU A 458 -5.58 -16.77 -1.28
N ILE A 459 -5.42 -16.73 0.04
CA ILE A 459 -4.52 -17.64 0.76
C ILE A 459 -5.38 -18.72 1.45
N PRO A 460 -5.25 -20.00 1.07
CA PRO A 460 -6.05 -21.07 1.66
C PRO A 460 -5.91 -21.14 3.18
N THR A 461 -7.00 -21.47 3.88
CA THR A 461 -7.03 -21.56 5.34
C THR A 461 -7.99 -22.64 5.83
N SER A 462 -7.69 -23.28 6.95
CA SER A 462 -8.61 -24.18 7.65
C SER A 462 -9.52 -23.48 8.65
N ARG A 463 -9.38 -22.15 8.80
CA ARG A 463 -10.15 -21.37 9.78
C ARG A 463 -11.50 -20.93 9.22
N ARG A 464 -12.57 -21.48 9.80
CA ARG A 464 -13.95 -21.10 9.49
C ARG A 464 -14.28 -19.71 10.04
N CYS A 465 -15.03 -18.92 9.27
CA CYS A 465 -15.54 -17.60 9.69
C CYS A 465 -17.02 -17.62 10.12
N THR A 466 -17.70 -18.74 9.91
CA THR A 466 -19.14 -18.98 10.15
C THR A 466 -19.46 -19.47 11.56
N THR A 467 -18.44 -19.82 12.35
CA THR A 467 -18.58 -20.29 13.75
C THR A 467 -18.84 -19.16 14.75
N GLY A 468 -18.91 -17.91 14.26
CA GLY A 468 -19.09 -16.71 15.07
C GLY A 468 -20.51 -16.51 15.62
N ALA A 469 -20.68 -15.39 16.33
CA ALA A 469 -21.94 -15.02 17.00
C ALA A 469 -22.97 -14.34 16.07
N GLN A 470 -22.59 -13.98 14.84
CA GLN A 470 -23.42 -13.19 13.93
C GLN A 470 -24.52 -14.07 13.30
N PRO A 471 -25.82 -13.79 13.52
CA PRO A 471 -26.89 -14.70 13.12
C PRO A 471 -27.04 -14.93 11.61
N LEU A 472 -26.79 -13.92 10.77
CA LEU A 472 -26.99 -14.01 9.31
C LEU A 472 -25.93 -14.90 8.63
N LEU A 473 -24.66 -14.76 9.01
CA LEU A 473 -23.55 -15.60 8.59
C LEU A 473 -23.74 -17.03 9.11
N ARG A 474 -24.31 -17.19 10.31
CA ARG A 474 -24.64 -18.52 10.82
C ARG A 474 -25.77 -19.18 10.03
N ALA A 475 -26.81 -18.42 9.69
CA ALA A 475 -27.92 -18.92 8.88
C ALA A 475 -27.44 -19.37 7.48
N ARG A 476 -26.48 -18.65 6.90
CA ARG A 476 -25.87 -18.95 5.60
C ARG A 476 -24.56 -19.75 5.70
N ALA A 477 -24.30 -20.41 6.83
CA ALA A 477 -22.98 -21.01 7.09
C ALA A 477 -22.60 -22.08 6.06
N ALA A 478 -23.54 -22.94 5.67
CA ALA A 478 -23.31 -24.00 4.69
C ALA A 478 -22.95 -23.42 3.31
N ASP A 479 -23.75 -22.48 2.82
CA ASP A 479 -23.54 -21.81 1.54
C ASP A 479 -22.20 -21.08 1.49
N ILE A 480 -21.88 -20.31 2.55
CA ILE A 480 -20.61 -19.59 2.64
C ILE A 480 -19.44 -20.57 2.67
N GLU A 481 -19.51 -21.64 3.47
CA GLU A 481 -18.43 -22.62 3.52
C GLU A 481 -18.26 -23.39 2.20
N ASN A 482 -19.36 -23.65 1.47
CA ASN A 482 -19.32 -24.25 0.13
C ASN A 482 -18.65 -23.30 -0.87
N GLY A 483 -19.10 -22.05 -0.95
CA GLY A 483 -18.50 -21.06 -1.85
C GLY A 483 -17.02 -20.81 -1.54
N LEU A 484 -16.64 -20.73 -0.26
CA LEU A 484 -15.22 -20.64 0.12
C LEU A 484 -14.41 -21.88 -0.30
N ARG A 485 -15.01 -23.08 -0.32
CA ARG A 485 -14.34 -24.31 -0.78
C ARG A 485 -14.20 -24.34 -2.30
N GLU A 486 -15.25 -23.97 -3.03
CA GLU A 486 -15.24 -23.91 -4.50
C GLU A 486 -14.16 -22.97 -5.02
N HIS A 487 -13.95 -21.83 -4.34
CA HIS A 487 -12.85 -20.90 -4.64
C HIS A 487 -11.48 -21.33 -4.07
N GLY A 488 -11.36 -22.51 -3.48
CA GLY A 488 -10.12 -23.03 -2.88
C GLY A 488 -9.63 -22.28 -1.64
N TRP A 489 -10.48 -21.45 -1.03
CA TRP A 489 -10.11 -20.59 0.10
C TRP A 489 -10.22 -21.30 1.45
N LEU A 490 -11.28 -22.09 1.65
CA LEU A 490 -11.47 -22.88 2.87
C LEU A 490 -11.03 -24.33 2.64
N LEU A 491 -10.13 -24.81 3.49
CA LEU A 491 -9.64 -26.18 3.48
C LEU A 491 -10.42 -27.06 4.46
N THR A 492 -10.77 -28.28 4.05
CA THR A 492 -11.28 -29.33 4.92
C THR A 492 -10.23 -30.41 5.20
N ALA A 493 -10.47 -31.22 6.24
CA ALA A 493 -9.59 -32.34 6.57
C ALA A 493 -9.62 -33.44 5.48
N ALA A 494 -10.72 -33.57 4.73
CA ALA A 494 -10.82 -34.49 3.60
C ALA A 494 -9.97 -34.00 2.41
N ASP A 495 -9.97 -32.68 2.14
CA ASP A 495 -9.16 -32.10 1.06
C ASP A 495 -7.64 -32.27 1.30
N GLU A 496 -7.18 -32.36 2.55
CA GLU A 496 -5.77 -32.69 2.86
C GLU A 496 -5.44 -34.17 2.62
N ALA A 497 -6.42 -35.07 2.75
CA ALA A 497 -6.23 -36.50 2.56
C ALA A 497 -6.27 -36.91 1.08
N GLU A 498 -7.17 -36.32 0.30
CA GLU A 498 -7.36 -36.65 -1.13
C GLU A 498 -6.34 -35.95 -2.04
N ASP A 499 -5.99 -34.70 -1.75
CA ASP A 499 -5.05 -33.91 -2.56
C ASP A 499 -3.95 -33.28 -1.70
N PRO A 500 -3.01 -34.05 -1.15
CA PRO A 500 -2.05 -33.53 -0.18
C PRO A 500 -1.17 -32.43 -0.78
N TRP A 501 -0.76 -31.50 0.09
CA TRP A 501 0.30 -30.55 -0.24
C TRP A 501 1.65 -31.27 -0.25
N LEU A 502 2.39 -31.13 -1.34
CA LEU A 502 3.71 -31.72 -1.52
C LEU A 502 4.80 -30.67 -1.28
N THR A 503 5.81 -31.04 -0.51
CA THR A 503 7.07 -30.31 -0.35
C THR A 503 7.93 -30.39 -1.62
N VAL A 504 8.94 -29.52 -1.73
CA VAL A 504 9.94 -29.59 -2.82
C VAL A 504 10.52 -30.99 -2.97
N GLU A 505 10.81 -31.65 -1.85
CA GLU A 505 11.33 -33.01 -1.81
C GLU A 505 10.33 -34.02 -2.40
N GLU A 506 9.07 -33.97 -2.01
CA GLU A 506 8.02 -34.86 -2.51
C GLU A 506 7.67 -34.59 -3.97
N ILE A 507 7.73 -33.33 -4.41
CA ILE A 507 7.54 -32.95 -5.83
C ILE A 507 8.70 -33.46 -6.68
N ALA A 508 9.94 -33.34 -6.18
CA ALA A 508 11.12 -33.83 -6.86
C ALA A 508 11.06 -35.35 -7.07
N GLU A 509 10.62 -36.08 -6.05
CA GLU A 509 10.38 -37.52 -6.14
C GLU A 509 9.23 -37.85 -7.11
N LEU A 510 8.08 -37.17 -6.98
CA LEU A 510 6.91 -37.42 -7.82
C LEU A 510 7.18 -37.17 -9.31
N LEU A 511 8.00 -36.16 -9.64
CA LEU A 511 8.32 -35.79 -11.03
C LEU A 511 9.61 -36.42 -11.55
N GLY A 512 10.37 -37.14 -10.73
CA GLY A 512 11.69 -37.67 -11.09
C GLY A 512 12.72 -36.58 -11.41
N GLN A 513 12.64 -35.42 -10.75
CA GLN A 513 13.48 -34.24 -11.03
C GLN A 513 14.37 -33.87 -9.84
N GLY A 514 15.49 -33.20 -10.10
CA GLY A 514 16.36 -32.71 -9.03
C GLY A 514 15.69 -31.62 -8.16
N ARG A 515 15.92 -31.64 -6.85
CA ARG A 515 15.37 -30.65 -5.89
C ARG A 515 15.67 -29.19 -6.29
N THR A 516 16.88 -28.94 -6.80
CA THR A 516 17.29 -27.61 -7.30
C THR A 516 16.43 -27.17 -8.49
N THR A 517 16.11 -28.10 -9.39
CA THR A 517 15.22 -27.85 -10.54
C THR A 517 13.81 -27.52 -10.08
N ILE A 518 13.26 -28.28 -9.13
CA ILE A 518 11.93 -28.00 -8.56
C ILE A 518 11.90 -26.63 -7.86
N ARG A 519 12.91 -26.30 -7.05
CA ARG A 519 13.02 -24.97 -6.42
C ARG A 519 13.06 -23.85 -7.45
N ARG A 520 13.80 -24.06 -8.54
CA ARG A 520 13.86 -23.11 -9.65
C ARG A 520 12.51 -22.99 -10.35
N TRP A 521 11.85 -24.09 -10.69
CA TRP A 521 10.51 -24.09 -11.30
C TRP A 521 9.46 -23.41 -10.42
N LEU A 522 9.56 -23.63 -9.11
CA LEU A 522 8.79 -22.90 -8.11
C LEU A 522 9.08 -21.40 -8.13
N GLN A 523 10.36 -20.99 -8.14
CA GLN A 523 10.74 -19.57 -8.25
C GLN A 523 10.30 -18.92 -9.56
N GLU A 524 10.30 -19.68 -10.65
CA GLU A 524 9.85 -19.27 -11.98
C GLU A 524 8.31 -19.29 -12.13
N GLY A 525 7.57 -19.70 -11.10
CA GLY A 525 6.10 -19.67 -11.12
C GLY A 525 5.44 -20.70 -12.03
N ARG A 526 6.11 -21.84 -12.26
CA ARG A 526 5.61 -22.86 -13.21
C ARG A 526 4.42 -23.67 -12.73
N PHE A 527 4.09 -23.61 -11.44
CA PHE A 527 2.95 -24.30 -10.84
C PHE A 527 1.89 -23.28 -10.42
N GLU A 528 0.61 -23.55 -10.72
CA GLU A 528 -0.49 -22.59 -10.54
C GLU A 528 -0.75 -22.17 -9.08
N THR A 529 -0.35 -22.97 -8.09
CA THR A 529 -0.60 -22.67 -6.68
C THR A 529 0.55 -23.15 -5.80
N SER A 530 1.34 -22.24 -5.23
CA SER A 530 2.29 -22.58 -4.16
C SER A 530 1.90 -21.93 -2.84
N LEU A 531 1.79 -22.73 -1.78
CA LEU A 531 1.66 -22.29 -0.40
C LEU A 531 3.04 -22.16 0.23
N SER A 532 3.35 -21.08 0.94
CA SER A 532 4.62 -20.94 1.68
C SER A 532 4.43 -21.28 3.15
N GLY A 533 4.06 -22.52 3.48
CA GLY A 533 3.62 -22.89 4.82
C GLY A 533 4.55 -23.86 5.57
N ALA A 534 4.60 -23.71 6.89
CA ALA A 534 5.27 -24.63 7.82
C ALA A 534 4.26 -25.53 8.54
N LYS A 535 4.46 -26.85 8.51
CA LYS A 535 3.81 -27.81 9.40
C LYS A 535 4.75 -28.12 10.57
N GLY A 536 4.30 -27.91 11.81
CA GLY A 536 5.02 -28.38 13.01
C GLY A 536 6.30 -27.63 13.40
N GLY A 537 6.43 -26.32 13.11
CA GLY A 537 7.55 -25.50 13.59
C GLY A 537 8.88 -25.69 12.85
N ILE A 538 8.92 -26.50 11.80
CA ILE A 538 10.06 -26.64 10.90
C ILE A 538 9.81 -25.76 9.67
N ARG A 539 10.75 -24.83 9.38
CA ARG A 539 10.75 -24.02 8.15
C ARG A 539 10.76 -24.96 6.94
N ARG A 540 9.65 -25.08 6.23
CA ARG A 540 9.58 -25.76 4.93
C ARG A 540 9.13 -24.74 3.89
N GLY A 541 9.85 -24.69 2.78
CA GLY A 541 9.59 -23.78 1.68
C GLY A 541 8.34 -24.16 0.90
N ASN A 542 8.03 -23.35 -0.11
CA ASN A 542 6.93 -23.46 -1.07
C ASN A 542 6.46 -24.93 -1.30
N MET A 543 5.23 -25.23 -0.89
CA MET A 543 4.51 -26.48 -1.09
C MET A 543 3.45 -26.31 -2.19
N ILE A 544 3.15 -27.35 -2.96
CA ILE A 544 2.16 -27.31 -4.07
C ILE A 544 1.19 -28.49 -3.90
N ARG A 545 -0.10 -28.29 -4.23
CA ARG A 545 -1.08 -29.40 -4.27
C ARG A 545 -0.63 -30.50 -5.23
N ARG A 546 -0.80 -31.76 -4.83
CA ARG A 546 -0.45 -32.93 -5.66
C ARG A 546 -1.16 -32.88 -7.01
N SER A 547 -2.43 -32.50 -7.04
CA SER A 547 -3.23 -32.33 -8.26
C SER A 547 -2.60 -31.32 -9.23
N ALA A 548 -2.18 -30.16 -8.74
CA ALA A 548 -1.51 -29.12 -9.56
C ALA A 548 -0.14 -29.58 -10.07
N VAL A 549 0.61 -30.36 -9.28
CA VAL A 549 1.87 -30.97 -9.71
C VAL A 549 1.63 -32.00 -10.81
N LEU A 550 0.59 -32.82 -10.67
CA LEU A 550 0.21 -33.82 -11.67
C LEU A 550 -0.33 -33.17 -12.95
N ALA A 551 -1.14 -32.11 -12.84
CA ALA A 551 -1.62 -31.34 -13.98
C ALA A 551 -0.46 -30.68 -14.74
N PHE A 552 0.50 -30.08 -14.02
CA PHE A 552 1.73 -29.56 -14.59
C PHE A 552 2.55 -30.65 -15.30
N HIS A 553 2.66 -31.83 -14.69
CA HIS A 553 3.36 -32.97 -15.28
C HIS A 553 2.66 -33.45 -16.56
N GLN A 554 1.35 -33.60 -16.51
CA GLN A 554 0.53 -34.07 -17.63
C GLN A 554 0.55 -33.07 -18.79
N GLY A 555 0.42 -31.76 -18.51
CA GLY A 555 0.51 -30.70 -19.51
C GLY A 555 1.89 -30.57 -20.15
N ASN A 556 2.97 -30.87 -19.42
CA ASN A 556 4.32 -30.88 -19.98
C ASN A 556 4.70 -32.20 -20.65
N SER A 557 4.13 -33.33 -20.25
CA SER A 557 4.36 -34.63 -20.91
C SER A 557 3.89 -34.66 -22.37
N GLN A 558 3.02 -33.72 -22.76
CA GLN A 558 2.56 -33.52 -24.13
C GLN A 558 3.46 -32.58 -24.95
N ARG A 559 4.45 -31.91 -24.33
CA ARG A 559 5.34 -30.95 -25.00
C ARG A 559 6.70 -31.59 -25.22
N ILE A 560 7.17 -31.58 -26.46
CA ILE A 560 8.49 -32.10 -26.83
C ILE A 560 9.53 -30.99 -26.58
N SER A 561 10.50 -31.24 -25.71
CA SER A 561 11.63 -30.34 -25.51
C SER A 561 12.73 -30.58 -26.53
N LEU A 562 13.65 -29.62 -26.66
CA LEU A 562 14.83 -29.77 -27.51
C LEU A 562 15.76 -30.91 -27.05
N THR A 563 15.74 -31.26 -25.76
CA THR A 563 16.45 -32.43 -25.22
C THR A 563 15.77 -33.73 -25.61
N ASP A 564 14.44 -33.80 -25.53
CA ASP A 564 13.69 -34.96 -26.02
C ASP A 564 13.92 -35.18 -27.52
N MET A 565 14.08 -34.08 -28.27
CA MET A 565 14.38 -34.12 -29.69
C MET A 565 15.80 -34.64 -29.99
N GLU A 566 16.77 -34.33 -29.13
CA GLU A 566 18.13 -34.91 -29.19
C GLU A 566 18.09 -36.43 -28.95
N GLU A 567 17.38 -36.89 -27.93
CA GLU A 567 17.21 -38.32 -27.65
C GLU A 567 16.48 -39.04 -28.79
N ARG A 568 15.41 -38.43 -29.31
CA ARG A 568 14.57 -38.99 -30.38
C ARG A 568 15.30 -39.11 -31.71
N THR A 569 16.15 -38.14 -32.05
CA THR A 569 16.82 -38.09 -33.37
C THR A 569 18.29 -38.50 -33.36
N GLY A 570 18.93 -38.52 -32.18
CA GLY A 570 20.36 -38.69 -32.02
C GLY A 570 21.20 -37.49 -32.48
N VAL A 571 20.57 -36.36 -32.85
CA VAL A 571 21.27 -35.12 -33.23
C VAL A 571 21.50 -34.28 -31.99
N THR A 572 22.72 -33.78 -31.82
CA THR A 572 23.09 -33.09 -30.59
C THR A 572 22.29 -31.80 -30.35
N TYR A 573 22.03 -31.47 -29.09
CA TYR A 573 21.31 -30.27 -28.68
C TYR A 573 21.80 -29.01 -29.40
N HIS A 574 23.13 -28.83 -29.47
CA HIS A 574 23.72 -27.63 -30.08
C HIS A 574 23.43 -27.55 -31.59
N ARG A 575 23.41 -28.67 -32.32
CA ARG A 575 23.05 -28.68 -33.75
C ARG A 575 21.58 -28.36 -33.94
N LEU A 576 20.69 -28.99 -33.16
CA LEU A 576 19.26 -28.68 -33.22
C LEU A 576 18.99 -27.20 -32.90
N TYR A 577 19.69 -26.63 -31.92
CA TYR A 577 19.61 -25.20 -31.60
C TYR A 577 20.09 -24.31 -32.76
N ASN A 578 21.15 -24.70 -33.48
CA ASN A 578 21.60 -23.97 -34.65
C ASN A 578 20.58 -24.03 -35.79
N TRP A 579 19.86 -25.14 -35.96
CA TRP A 579 18.78 -25.25 -36.94
C TRP A 579 17.62 -24.34 -36.60
N ILE A 580 17.23 -24.24 -35.32
CA ILE A 580 16.21 -23.28 -34.88
C ILE A 580 16.55 -21.88 -35.37
N ARG A 581 17.79 -21.43 -35.10
CA ARG A 581 18.21 -20.06 -35.47
C ARG A 581 18.35 -19.86 -36.98
N ARG A 582 18.75 -20.91 -37.71
CA ARG A 582 19.01 -20.82 -39.15
C ARG A 582 17.74 -20.83 -39.98
N PHE A 583 16.78 -21.68 -39.61
CA PHE A 583 15.52 -21.85 -40.31
C PHE A 583 14.37 -21.04 -39.70
N ASP A 584 14.70 -20.18 -38.71
CA ASP A 584 13.75 -19.36 -37.98
C ASP A 584 12.56 -20.16 -37.43
N LEU A 585 12.88 -21.33 -36.85
CA LEU A 585 11.84 -22.24 -36.34
C LEU A 585 11.23 -21.69 -35.07
N GLU A 586 9.90 -21.79 -34.98
CA GLU A 586 9.18 -21.33 -33.81
C GLU A 586 9.55 -22.17 -32.58
N VAL A 587 9.79 -21.50 -31.46
CA VAL A 587 10.07 -22.15 -30.18
C VAL A 587 9.29 -21.48 -29.06
N GLN A 588 8.91 -22.28 -28.09
CA GLN A 588 8.26 -21.80 -26.89
C GLN A 588 9.28 -21.79 -25.74
N PRO A 589 9.55 -20.62 -25.14
CA PRO A 589 10.49 -20.55 -24.03
C PRO A 589 9.91 -21.29 -22.82
N GLY A 590 10.60 -22.35 -22.42
CA GLY A 590 10.30 -23.13 -21.23
C GLY A 590 11.17 -22.73 -20.05
N GLY A 591 11.64 -21.48 -19.96
CA GLY A 591 12.58 -20.95 -18.95
C GLY A 591 14.01 -20.77 -19.46
N GLU A 592 14.96 -20.44 -18.57
CA GLU A 592 16.29 -19.92 -18.95
C GLU A 592 17.16 -20.90 -19.79
N ARG A 593 16.85 -22.21 -19.76
CA ARG A 593 17.59 -23.25 -20.50
C ARG A 593 16.74 -24.35 -21.14
N LEU A 594 15.41 -24.26 -21.05
CA LEU A 594 14.52 -25.30 -21.59
C LEU A 594 13.76 -24.72 -22.78
N ILE A 595 13.86 -25.36 -23.94
CA ILE A 595 13.22 -24.92 -25.18
C ILE A 595 12.18 -25.99 -25.53
N TYR A 596 10.91 -25.60 -25.59
CA TYR A 596 9.84 -26.47 -26.06
C TYR A 596 9.58 -26.21 -27.54
N LEU A 597 9.31 -27.29 -28.26
CA LEU A 597 9.10 -27.28 -29.70
C LEU A 597 7.60 -27.48 -29.98
N PRO A 598 6.94 -26.52 -30.65
CA PRO A 598 5.63 -26.76 -31.26
C PRO A 598 5.68 -27.97 -32.19
N GLU A 599 4.54 -28.65 -32.39
CA GLU A 599 4.46 -29.84 -33.24
C GLU A 599 4.90 -29.58 -34.69
N SER A 600 4.65 -28.37 -35.20
CA SER A 600 5.16 -27.89 -36.50
C SER A 600 6.69 -27.87 -36.55
N THR A 601 7.34 -27.34 -35.51
CA THR A 601 8.80 -27.30 -35.38
C THR A 601 9.39 -28.70 -35.23
N VAL A 602 8.73 -29.58 -34.46
CA VAL A 602 9.16 -30.98 -34.33
C VAL A 602 9.14 -31.67 -35.69
N THR A 603 8.05 -31.54 -36.44
CA THR A 603 7.89 -32.14 -37.76
C THR A 603 8.94 -31.62 -38.74
N GLU A 604 9.21 -30.32 -38.73
CA GLU A 604 10.23 -29.73 -39.59
C GLU A 604 11.64 -30.18 -39.20
N MET A 605 11.95 -30.28 -37.90
CA MET A 605 13.23 -30.83 -37.45
C MET A 605 13.40 -32.28 -37.88
N GLU A 606 12.37 -33.13 -37.74
CA GLU A 606 12.42 -34.52 -38.22
C GLU A 606 12.67 -34.59 -39.72
N ARG A 607 12.04 -33.71 -40.50
CA ARG A 607 12.27 -33.58 -41.95
C ARG A 607 13.73 -33.21 -42.25
N LEU A 608 14.32 -32.26 -41.51
CA LEU A 608 15.72 -31.87 -41.67
C LEU A 608 16.68 -33.02 -41.32
N VAL A 609 16.41 -33.78 -40.25
CA VAL A 609 17.19 -34.98 -39.89
C VAL A 609 17.08 -36.04 -40.99
N ALA A 610 15.88 -36.30 -41.50
CA ALA A 610 15.68 -37.27 -42.56
C ALA A 610 16.43 -36.87 -43.84
N MET A 611 16.38 -35.59 -44.22
CA MET A 611 17.13 -35.04 -45.35
C MET A 611 18.64 -35.21 -45.16
N GLU A 612 19.18 -34.87 -43.99
CA GLU A 612 20.60 -35.04 -43.69
C GLU A 612 21.03 -36.52 -43.75
N ARG A 613 20.25 -37.42 -43.16
CA ARG A 613 20.51 -38.87 -43.20
C ARG A 613 20.54 -39.38 -44.64
N GLU A 614 19.63 -38.90 -45.49
CA GLU A 614 19.61 -39.29 -46.90
C GLU A 614 20.81 -38.75 -47.68
N LEU A 615 21.25 -37.52 -47.39
CA LEU A 615 22.49 -36.96 -47.94
C LEU A 615 23.71 -37.75 -47.49
N GLN A 616 23.78 -38.15 -46.23
CA GLN A 616 24.88 -38.97 -45.70
C GLN A 616 24.89 -40.39 -46.29
N LYS A 617 23.75 -40.94 -46.70
CA LYS A 617 23.71 -42.23 -47.42
C LYS A 617 24.29 -42.11 -48.82
N ARG A 618 23.86 -41.10 -49.60
CA ARG A 618 24.29 -40.92 -51.00
C ARG A 618 25.69 -40.31 -51.14
N GLY A 619 26.09 -39.50 -50.17
CA GLY A 619 27.32 -38.71 -50.19
C GLY A 619 28.15 -38.80 -48.92
N MET A 620 29.24 -38.06 -48.91
CA MET A 620 30.14 -37.89 -47.79
C MET A 620 30.40 -36.39 -47.63
N SER A 621 30.38 -35.87 -46.40
CA SER A 621 30.66 -34.46 -46.17
C SER A 621 32.07 -34.11 -46.65
N PHE A 622 32.33 -32.85 -47.02
CA PHE A 622 33.68 -32.46 -47.45
C PHE A 622 34.74 -32.77 -46.39
N GLY A 623 34.41 -32.62 -45.10
CA GLY A 623 35.30 -32.96 -43.99
C GLY A 623 35.57 -34.46 -43.90
N ASP A 624 34.54 -35.29 -44.00
CA ASP A 624 34.71 -36.74 -43.97
C ASP A 624 35.46 -37.26 -45.20
N ALA A 625 35.20 -36.69 -46.37
CA ALA A 625 35.90 -37.02 -47.60
C ALA A 625 37.39 -36.62 -47.52
N ALA A 626 37.67 -35.46 -46.94
CA ALA A 626 39.03 -35.00 -46.67
C ALA A 626 39.78 -35.95 -45.74
N ASN A 627 39.16 -36.32 -44.61
CA ASN A 627 39.71 -37.28 -43.67
C ASN A 627 39.94 -38.66 -44.32
N LYS A 628 38.97 -39.14 -45.10
CA LYS A 628 39.04 -40.44 -45.77
C LYS A 628 40.13 -40.50 -46.83
N LEU A 629 40.39 -39.39 -47.51
CA LEU A 629 41.43 -39.25 -48.54
C LEU A 629 42.77 -38.77 -47.99
N GLY A 630 42.88 -38.48 -46.69
CA GLY A 630 44.11 -37.99 -46.05
C GLY A 630 44.54 -36.60 -46.53
N VAL A 631 43.59 -35.72 -46.87
CA VAL A 631 43.86 -34.36 -47.38
C VAL A 631 43.10 -33.30 -46.57
N GLN A 632 43.39 -32.03 -46.82
CA GLN A 632 42.63 -30.92 -46.25
C GLN A 632 41.31 -30.68 -46.99
N SER A 633 40.27 -30.20 -46.32
CA SER A 633 38.95 -29.90 -46.92
C SER A 633 39.02 -28.91 -48.08
N ARG A 634 39.98 -27.97 -48.07
CA ARG A 634 40.22 -27.04 -49.20
C ARG A 634 40.69 -27.76 -50.46
N THR A 635 41.39 -28.89 -50.30
CA THR A 635 41.77 -29.75 -51.42
C THR A 635 40.53 -30.38 -52.04
N ILE A 636 39.56 -30.85 -51.23
CA ILE A 636 38.29 -31.40 -51.74
C ILE A 636 37.54 -30.38 -52.61
N ASP A 637 37.39 -29.14 -52.14
CA ASP A 637 36.77 -28.06 -52.93
C ASP A 637 37.49 -27.81 -54.26
N SER A 638 38.84 -27.83 -54.24
CA SER A 638 39.66 -27.71 -55.44
C SER A 638 39.43 -28.89 -56.41
N ARG A 639 39.26 -30.11 -55.90
CA ARG A 639 39.00 -31.32 -56.71
C ARG A 639 37.61 -31.31 -57.32
N VAL A 640 36.60 -30.86 -56.58
CA VAL A 640 35.26 -30.62 -57.11
C VAL A 640 35.31 -29.59 -58.25
N LYS A 641 35.98 -28.45 -58.07
CA LYS A 641 36.15 -27.42 -59.12
C LYS A 641 36.91 -27.89 -60.36
N MET A 642 37.71 -28.95 -60.24
CA MET A 642 38.41 -29.59 -61.36
C MET A 642 37.60 -30.73 -62.00
N GLY A 643 36.38 -31.03 -61.52
CA GLY A 643 35.56 -32.14 -61.99
C GLY A 643 36.11 -33.52 -61.61
N LEU A 644 36.96 -33.59 -60.58
CA LEU A 644 37.59 -34.83 -60.11
C LEU A 644 36.83 -35.50 -58.97
N LEU A 645 35.97 -34.75 -58.28
CA LEU A 645 34.99 -35.26 -57.32
C LEU A 645 33.63 -34.71 -57.72
N ASP A 646 32.60 -35.56 -57.62
CA ASP A 646 31.24 -35.19 -58.00
C ASP A 646 30.55 -34.63 -56.76
N GLU A 647 30.35 -33.31 -56.74
CA GLU A 647 29.56 -32.66 -55.69
C GLU A 647 28.07 -32.98 -55.86
N LEU A 648 27.40 -33.29 -54.75
CA LEU A 648 25.96 -33.45 -54.74
C LEU A 648 25.29 -32.07 -54.87
N PRO A 649 24.17 -31.95 -55.60
CA PRO A 649 23.47 -30.67 -55.80
C PRO A 649 22.87 -30.12 -54.50
N ASP A 650 22.58 -31.02 -53.56
CA ASP A 650 21.96 -30.71 -52.28
C ASP A 650 23.02 -30.49 -51.19
N CYS A 651 22.81 -29.48 -50.34
CA CYS A 651 23.60 -29.25 -49.13
C CYS A 651 22.83 -29.74 -47.89
N GLY A 652 23.56 -30.11 -46.84
CA GLY A 652 22.95 -30.42 -45.55
C GLY A 652 22.27 -29.20 -44.91
N PRO A 653 21.43 -29.39 -43.89
CA PRO A 653 20.75 -28.29 -43.17
C PRO A 653 21.71 -27.21 -42.67
N ASP A 654 22.93 -27.59 -42.26
CA ASP A 654 23.99 -26.67 -41.82
C ASP A 654 24.78 -26.01 -42.97
N GLY A 655 24.36 -26.18 -44.23
CA GLY A 655 25.12 -25.72 -45.40
C GLY A 655 26.36 -26.57 -45.68
N THR A 656 26.49 -27.70 -45.00
CA THR A 656 27.54 -28.68 -45.24
C THR A 656 27.43 -29.21 -46.66
N ARG A 657 28.50 -29.07 -47.43
CA ARG A 657 28.60 -29.58 -48.80
C ARG A 657 28.99 -31.06 -48.79
N TYR A 658 28.47 -31.81 -49.76
CA TYR A 658 28.68 -33.26 -49.88
C TYR A 658 29.25 -33.61 -51.25
N VAL A 659 30.12 -34.61 -51.29
CA VAL A 659 30.56 -35.28 -52.53
C VAL A 659 29.97 -36.68 -52.59
N SER A 660 29.71 -37.19 -53.78
CA SER A 660 29.18 -38.55 -53.96
C SER A 660 30.17 -39.59 -53.43
N ARG A 661 29.68 -40.62 -52.73
CA ARG A 661 30.56 -41.69 -52.22
C ARG A 661 31.30 -42.41 -53.34
N GLY A 662 30.65 -42.56 -54.49
CA GLY A 662 31.26 -43.17 -55.68
C GLY A 662 32.46 -42.38 -56.19
N SER A 663 32.41 -41.04 -56.22
CA SER A 663 33.56 -40.22 -56.64
C SER A 663 34.73 -40.31 -55.65
N VAL A 664 34.46 -40.35 -54.35
CA VAL A 664 35.49 -40.55 -53.30
C VAL A 664 36.13 -41.93 -53.41
N GLN A 665 35.35 -42.99 -53.62
CA GLN A 665 35.88 -44.36 -53.80
C GLN A 665 36.76 -44.46 -55.05
N LYS A 666 36.36 -43.84 -56.16
CA LYS A 666 37.20 -43.74 -57.36
C LYS A 666 38.53 -43.03 -57.06
N ALA A 667 38.50 -41.94 -56.29
CA ALA A 667 39.70 -41.21 -55.89
C ALA A 667 40.63 -42.04 -54.97
N ILE A 668 40.07 -42.89 -54.11
CA ILE A 668 40.86 -43.86 -53.30
C ILE A 668 41.52 -44.91 -54.21
N ALA A 669 40.77 -45.46 -55.18
CA ALA A 669 41.28 -46.47 -56.10
C ALA A 669 42.31 -45.92 -57.10
N GLN A 670 42.33 -44.60 -57.33
CA GLN A 670 43.25 -43.92 -58.24
C GLN A 670 43.91 -42.72 -57.55
N PRO A 671 44.94 -42.95 -56.70
CA PRO A 671 45.59 -41.90 -55.90
C PRO A 671 46.12 -40.73 -56.75
N ASP A 672 46.48 -40.98 -58.01
CA ASP A 672 46.93 -39.96 -58.96
C ASP A 672 45.88 -38.86 -59.22
N LEU A 673 44.59 -39.15 -59.05
CA LEU A 673 43.52 -38.14 -59.13
C LEU A 673 43.69 -37.06 -58.05
N MET A 674 44.28 -37.41 -56.90
CA MET A 674 44.51 -36.50 -55.79
C MET A 674 45.82 -35.72 -55.90
N THR A 675 46.76 -36.13 -56.75
CA THR A 675 48.06 -35.45 -56.98
C THR A 675 48.09 -34.62 -58.27
N ARG A 676 47.16 -34.84 -59.21
CA ARG A 676 47.02 -34.07 -60.46
C ARG A 676 47.02 -32.56 -60.18
N ARG A 677 48.01 -31.83 -60.69
CA ARG A 677 48.04 -30.36 -60.63
C ARG A 677 47.09 -29.78 -61.66
N ARG A 678 46.41 -28.68 -61.32
CA ARG A 678 45.56 -27.92 -62.26
C ARG A 678 46.41 -27.61 -63.51
N PRO A 679 45.98 -27.97 -64.73
CA PRO A 679 46.75 -27.61 -65.92
C PRO A 679 46.91 -26.08 -65.93
N LYS A 680 48.16 -25.60 -66.05
CA LYS A 680 48.44 -24.16 -66.19
C LYS A 680 47.62 -23.68 -67.38
N ARG A 681 46.60 -22.84 -67.14
CA ARG A 681 45.90 -22.10 -68.20
C ARG A 681 46.98 -21.40 -69.02
N ARG A 682 47.25 -21.87 -70.24
CA ARG A 682 47.97 -21.08 -71.23
C ARG A 682 47.07 -19.88 -71.52
N GLY A 683 47.55 -18.68 -71.21
CA GLY A 683 46.83 -17.44 -71.44
C GLY A 683 46.44 -17.34 -72.92
N ARG A 684 45.17 -17.00 -73.14
CA ARG A 684 44.70 -16.24 -74.29
C ARG A 684 44.09 -14.97 -73.74
#